data_AF-U9WC66-F1
#
_entry.id   AF-U9WC66-F1
#
_cell.length_a   1.000
_cell.length_b   1.000
_cell.length_c   1.000
_cell.angle_alpha   90.00
_cell.angle_beta   90.00
_cell.angle_gamma   90.00
#
_symmetry.space_group_name_H-M   'P 1'
#
loop_
_entity.id
_entity.type
_entity.pdbx_description
1 polymer ?
#
loop_
_entity_poly.entity_id
_entity_poly.type
_entity_poly.pdbx_seq_one_letter_code
_entity_poly.pdbx_strand_id
1 'polypeptide(L)'
;MQKPLFISIIINNYNYERFLSKAIDSALAQTYPHVEVIVVDDGSTDSSRDIIASYGEQILPLLQPNGKQGAAFNNGFAHSKGDVIIFLDADDYLHPQATQRIAEAWRPGIAKIHYQLSVVDSDDHPQGFSFPQGGVLEQGHLQEKILQTSAYCGVPTSGNALSRQAMEQVFPIPAEFTTTSDDYLSVLIPLYGEVVAIDEDLGAYRIHGNNQWALVELSSSRFRRFVAHDLQRCALLKEKGPALGYSVPDNLEVRRVGSVWSRMVSLRLEPEQHPVPDDRAWMLAILGIKALWFYSSESLLKRVAFSLWFIWVSLVPLPLAKPAINWLFMPNQRPNPLNFVMGKFRNLRKGSEAVSSSSEKPEQLRVLFVTHTYVVGVNQGKLAAIANRATVGLLSPSTWRSSGWGRLLKLETPYSEIAVFPGNIAFSGRGGAYLFNPFRIWQVIRQFKPDILQVEEEVFSLCTLQLAIFSRLFGIPLVTFGWENMDRSLSRPRRWVRDFVLKTAKVTLAGNREGGELLKQWNYQGIIEVMPQMGVDETFFTPDLIDHSREEINIGFLGRIVPEKGIDLMLKAAHQLKQQNLRFKVTICGSGPAQAELEQMANQLDVEQYIDWQGAVTHEQVPAEMAKFDVLVLPSRSVETWKEQFGHVLIESMVMGIPTVGSTCGEIPNVINNPNLVFEEDDADGLAAILSRLILDEDFRQSMGSYCLERAQQNYTHDQIAQRLMALWQTVLKSPPVPAIPVSASTTLEV
;
A
#
# COMPACT_ATOMS: atom_id res chain seq x y z
N MET A 1 33.10 27.25 -17.22
CA MET A 1 31.89 27.56 -16.45
C MET A 1 30.73 27.60 -17.43
N GLN A 2 29.64 26.88 -17.19
CA GLN A 2 28.43 27.00 -18.01
C GLN A 2 27.88 28.42 -17.88
N LYS A 3 27.41 29.03 -18.99
CA LYS A 3 26.74 30.33 -18.96
C LYS A 3 25.53 30.22 -18.01
N PRO A 4 25.30 31.20 -17.09
CA PRO A 4 24.13 31.17 -16.23
C PRO A 4 22.86 31.21 -17.08
N LEU A 5 21.87 30.41 -16.70
CA LEU A 5 20.58 30.31 -17.39
C LEU A 5 19.86 31.66 -17.33
N PHE A 6 19.34 32.17 -18.45
CA PHE A 6 18.55 33.41 -18.44
C PHE A 6 17.05 33.09 -18.54
N ILE A 7 16.21 33.70 -17.70
CA ILE A 7 14.78 33.40 -17.63
C ILE A 7 13.95 34.63 -17.98
N SER A 8 13.04 34.53 -18.94
CA SER A 8 12.07 35.57 -19.26
C SER A 8 10.73 35.25 -18.63
N ILE A 9 10.21 36.15 -17.80
CA ILE A 9 8.84 36.09 -17.28
C ILE A 9 8.00 37.05 -18.12
N ILE A 10 7.06 36.50 -18.88
CA ILE A 10 6.18 37.23 -19.77
C ILE A 10 4.79 37.27 -19.14
N ILE A 11 4.35 38.45 -18.73
CA ILE A 11 3.03 38.68 -18.14
C ILE A 11 2.05 39.11 -19.23
N ASN A 12 1.00 38.32 -19.46
CA ASN A 12 -0.06 38.66 -20.41
C ASN A 12 -1.24 39.34 -19.69
N ASN A 13 -1.51 40.59 -20.05
CA ASN A 13 -2.51 41.42 -19.40
C ASN A 13 -3.63 41.86 -20.36
N TYR A 14 -4.88 41.72 -19.92
CA TYR A 14 -6.03 42.35 -20.56
C TYR A 14 -7.12 42.64 -19.51
N ASN A 15 -7.30 43.91 -19.15
CA ASN A 15 -8.28 44.37 -18.17
C ASN A 15 -8.15 43.72 -16.78
N TYR A 16 -6.93 43.64 -16.25
CA TYR A 16 -6.62 43.07 -14.94
C TYR A 16 -5.96 44.07 -13.98
N GLU A 17 -6.32 45.36 -14.05
CA GLU A 17 -5.75 46.44 -13.20
C GLU A 17 -5.68 46.07 -11.70
N ARG A 18 -6.67 45.31 -11.21
CA ARG A 18 -6.78 44.90 -9.80
C ARG A 18 -5.64 43.97 -9.36
N PHE A 19 -5.14 43.11 -10.24
CA PHE A 19 -4.19 42.06 -9.89
C PHE A 19 -2.79 42.29 -10.49
N LEU A 20 -2.70 43.09 -11.56
CA LEU A 20 -1.50 43.26 -12.36
C LEU A 20 -0.26 43.69 -11.56
N SER A 21 -0.40 44.63 -10.62
CA SER A 21 0.73 45.09 -9.81
C SER A 21 1.37 43.93 -9.04
N LYS A 22 0.58 43.04 -8.45
CA LYS A 22 1.09 41.90 -7.69
C LYS A 22 1.79 40.88 -8.60
N ALA A 23 1.25 40.65 -9.80
CA ALA A 23 1.90 39.78 -10.78
C ALA A 23 3.30 40.32 -11.14
N ILE A 24 3.40 41.62 -11.46
CA ILE A 24 4.66 42.30 -11.79
C ILE A 24 5.62 42.27 -10.60
N ASP A 25 5.17 42.67 -9.41
CA ASP A 25 5.98 42.66 -8.19
C ASP A 25 6.56 41.27 -7.90
N SER A 26 5.75 40.22 -8.08
CA SER A 26 6.19 38.83 -7.85
C SER A 26 7.24 38.34 -8.86
N ALA A 27 7.16 38.82 -10.09
CA ALA A 27 8.13 38.51 -11.15
C ALA A 27 9.45 39.25 -10.94
N LEU A 28 9.40 40.50 -10.44
CA LEU A 28 10.58 41.30 -10.11
C LEU A 28 11.27 40.83 -8.82
N ALA A 29 10.51 40.32 -7.84
CA ALA A 29 11.01 39.87 -6.54
C ALA A 29 11.66 38.47 -6.54
N GLN A 30 11.99 37.94 -7.72
CA GLN A 30 12.62 36.64 -7.86
C GLN A 30 14.05 36.63 -7.32
N THR A 31 14.39 35.60 -6.57
CA THR A 31 15.71 35.46 -5.93
C THR A 31 16.84 35.09 -6.89
N TYR A 32 16.50 34.55 -8.07
CA TYR A 32 17.48 34.26 -9.13
C TYR A 32 17.81 35.55 -9.92
N PRO A 33 19.09 35.96 -10.02
CA PRO A 33 19.45 37.28 -10.52
C PRO A 33 19.37 37.44 -12.05
N HIS A 34 19.23 36.34 -12.80
CA HIS A 34 19.26 36.33 -14.26
C HIS A 34 17.85 36.22 -14.85
N VAL A 35 17.00 37.19 -14.52
CA VAL A 35 15.60 37.27 -14.93
C VAL A 35 15.34 38.57 -15.67
N GLU A 36 14.48 38.54 -16.70
CA GLU A 36 13.83 39.72 -17.26
C GLU A 36 12.31 39.60 -17.16
N VAL A 37 11.63 40.72 -16.96
CA VAL A 37 10.17 40.79 -16.87
C VAL A 37 9.62 41.60 -18.04
N ILE A 38 8.72 40.99 -18.80
CA ILE A 38 8.07 41.58 -19.97
C ILE A 38 6.58 41.62 -19.69
N VAL A 39 5.93 42.76 -19.84
CA VAL A 39 4.48 42.89 -19.64
C VAL A 39 3.82 43.24 -20.95
N VAL A 40 2.97 42.35 -21.44
CA VAL A 40 2.25 42.52 -22.70
C VAL A 40 0.81 42.92 -22.41
N ASP A 41 0.47 44.16 -22.71
CA ASP A 41 -0.90 44.67 -22.64
C ASP A 41 -1.65 44.44 -23.95
N ASP A 42 -2.62 43.54 -23.92
CA ASP A 42 -3.44 43.15 -25.08
C ASP A 42 -4.64 44.10 -25.28
N GLY A 43 -4.37 45.40 -25.23
CA GLY A 43 -5.36 46.43 -25.52
C GLY A 43 -6.31 46.73 -24.36
N SER A 44 -5.81 46.77 -23.12
CA SER A 44 -6.65 47.06 -21.95
C SER A 44 -7.29 48.44 -22.02
N THR A 45 -8.49 48.52 -21.47
CA THR A 45 -9.33 49.72 -21.38
C THR A 45 -9.48 50.22 -19.93
N ASP A 46 -8.92 49.49 -18.97
CA ASP A 46 -8.83 49.87 -17.56
C ASP A 46 -7.49 50.56 -17.26
N SER A 47 -7.16 50.77 -15.98
CA SER A 47 -5.93 51.45 -15.54
C SER A 47 -4.66 50.60 -15.69
N SER A 48 -4.73 49.43 -16.33
CA SER A 48 -3.57 48.54 -16.50
C SER A 48 -2.37 49.23 -17.15
N ARG A 49 -2.59 50.10 -18.14
CA ARG A 49 -1.49 50.80 -18.84
C ARG A 49 -0.77 51.80 -17.96
N ASP A 50 -1.51 52.47 -17.08
CA ASP A 50 -0.93 53.41 -16.10
C ASP A 50 -0.11 52.64 -15.05
N ILE A 51 -0.61 51.48 -14.60
CA ILE A 51 0.12 50.56 -13.73
C ILE A 51 1.42 50.12 -14.39
N ILE A 52 1.36 49.64 -15.64
CA ILE A 52 2.54 49.20 -16.41
C ILE A 52 3.55 50.35 -16.54
N ALA A 53 3.10 51.56 -16.89
CA ALA A 53 3.98 52.72 -17.01
C ALA A 53 4.69 53.08 -15.70
N SER A 54 4.07 52.82 -14.54
CA SER A 54 4.63 53.13 -13.22
C SER A 54 5.88 52.32 -12.86
N TYR A 55 6.11 51.16 -13.47
CA TYR A 55 7.27 50.31 -13.21
C TYR A 55 8.55 50.77 -13.92
N GLY A 56 8.44 51.65 -14.93
CA GLY A 56 9.58 52.24 -15.64
C GLY A 56 10.51 51.21 -16.28
N GLU A 57 11.81 51.38 -16.09
CA GLU A 57 12.86 50.51 -16.69
C GLU A 57 12.98 49.12 -16.04
N GLN A 58 12.22 48.84 -14.96
CA GLN A 58 12.26 47.53 -14.30
C GLN A 58 11.64 46.42 -15.15
N ILE A 59 10.76 46.79 -16.08
CA ILE A 59 10.06 45.87 -16.99
C ILE A 59 10.21 46.33 -18.44
N LEU A 60 9.97 45.42 -19.39
CA LEU A 60 9.75 45.77 -20.79
C LEU A 60 8.24 45.83 -21.07
N PRO A 61 7.64 47.02 -21.24
CA PRO A 61 6.23 47.16 -21.58
C PRO A 61 6.01 46.99 -23.09
N LEU A 62 5.09 46.10 -23.47
CA LEU A 62 4.65 45.90 -24.85
C LEU A 62 3.15 46.18 -24.95
N LEU A 63 2.78 47.27 -25.62
CA LEU A 63 1.38 47.67 -25.78
C LEU A 63 0.90 47.31 -27.19
N GLN A 64 -0.18 46.55 -27.29
CA GLN A 64 -0.75 46.15 -28.58
C GLN A 64 -2.28 46.34 -28.61
N PRO A 65 -2.91 46.33 -29.80
CA PRO A 65 -4.36 46.13 -29.92
C PRO A 65 -4.78 44.72 -29.45
N ASN A 66 -6.04 44.55 -29.02
CA ASN A 66 -6.55 43.27 -28.53
C ASN A 66 -6.54 42.19 -29.62
N GLY A 67 -5.59 41.25 -29.49
CA GLY A 67 -5.41 40.07 -30.33
C GLY A 67 -5.59 38.75 -29.56
N LYS A 68 -6.03 38.82 -28.30
CA LYS A 68 -6.15 37.72 -27.32
C LYS A 68 -4.79 37.15 -26.88
N GLN A 69 -4.85 36.13 -26.03
CA GLN A 69 -3.70 35.52 -25.36
C GLN A 69 -2.61 35.08 -26.35
N GLY A 70 -2.98 34.47 -27.48
CA GLY A 70 -2.01 34.01 -28.47
C GLY A 70 -1.18 35.13 -29.10
N ALA A 71 -1.81 36.27 -29.39
CA ALA A 71 -1.08 37.44 -29.89
C ALA A 71 -0.14 38.01 -28.82
N ALA A 72 -0.58 38.05 -27.56
CA ALA A 72 0.24 38.49 -26.45
C ALA A 72 1.46 37.57 -26.22
N PHE A 73 1.27 36.25 -26.29
CA PHE A 73 2.36 35.26 -26.21
C PHE A 73 3.36 35.44 -27.34
N ASN A 74 2.88 35.59 -28.57
CA ASN A 74 3.72 35.80 -29.75
C ASN A 74 4.57 37.07 -29.61
N ASN A 75 3.96 38.19 -29.22
CA ASN A 75 4.67 39.46 -29.07
C ASN A 75 5.68 39.41 -27.92
N GLY A 76 5.28 38.87 -26.77
CA GLY A 76 6.17 38.70 -25.62
C GLY A 76 7.36 37.80 -25.93
N PHE A 77 7.13 36.64 -26.57
CA PHE A 77 8.19 35.71 -26.92
C PHE A 77 9.18 36.31 -27.92
N ALA A 78 8.68 37.03 -28.95
CA ALA A 78 9.52 37.69 -29.94
C ALA A 78 10.48 38.73 -29.35
N HIS A 79 10.12 39.35 -28.23
CA HIS A 79 10.95 40.35 -27.55
C HIS A 79 11.76 39.78 -26.37
N SER A 80 11.49 38.53 -25.98
CA SER A 80 12.19 37.82 -24.91
C SER A 80 13.57 37.32 -25.36
N LYS A 81 14.50 37.25 -24.41
CA LYS A 81 15.90 36.83 -24.61
C LYS A 81 16.30 35.62 -23.75
N GLY A 82 15.48 35.23 -22.78
CA GLY A 82 15.73 34.13 -21.85
C GLY A 82 15.79 32.77 -22.51
N ASP A 83 16.67 31.90 -22.05
CA ASP A 83 16.76 30.49 -22.43
C ASP A 83 15.52 29.70 -21.98
N VAL A 84 14.87 30.18 -20.91
CA VAL A 84 13.60 29.65 -20.36
C VAL A 84 12.54 30.73 -20.35
N ILE A 85 11.32 30.37 -20.73
CA ILE A 85 10.17 31.26 -20.84
C ILE A 85 9.09 30.82 -19.84
N ILE A 86 8.66 31.75 -18.99
CA ILE A 86 7.50 31.57 -18.11
C ILE A 86 6.42 32.53 -18.60
N PHE A 87 5.25 32.01 -18.96
CA PHE A 87 4.06 32.85 -19.15
C PHE A 87 3.31 32.92 -17.83
N LEU A 88 3.10 34.13 -17.32
CA LEU A 88 2.40 34.40 -16.07
C LEU A 88 1.11 35.16 -16.38
N ASP A 89 -0.04 34.59 -16.05
CA ASP A 89 -1.31 35.30 -16.20
C ASP A 89 -1.37 36.48 -15.21
N ALA A 90 -1.91 37.63 -15.64
CA ALA A 90 -1.89 38.88 -14.86
C ALA A 90 -2.68 38.83 -13.54
N ASP A 91 -3.50 37.80 -13.33
CA ASP A 91 -4.24 37.51 -12.10
C ASP A 91 -3.52 36.56 -11.13
N ASP A 92 -2.43 35.93 -11.56
CA ASP A 92 -1.60 35.01 -10.78
C ASP A 92 -0.33 35.70 -10.23
N TYR A 93 0.43 35.00 -9.38
CA TYR A 93 1.74 35.50 -8.91
C TYR A 93 2.70 34.36 -8.58
N LEU A 94 4.00 34.60 -8.73
CA LEU A 94 5.05 33.63 -8.41
C LEU A 94 5.54 33.76 -6.96
N HIS A 95 6.06 32.68 -6.40
CA HIS A 95 6.78 32.74 -5.13
C HIS A 95 8.24 33.16 -5.35
N PRO A 96 8.91 33.80 -4.36
CA PRO A 96 10.24 34.40 -4.55
C PRO A 96 11.34 33.44 -5.04
N GLN A 97 11.19 32.14 -4.80
CA GLN A 97 12.19 31.11 -5.16
C GLN A 97 11.86 30.37 -6.47
N ALA A 98 10.76 30.71 -7.16
CA ALA A 98 10.29 29.95 -8.32
C ALA A 98 11.37 29.79 -9.41
N THR A 99 11.93 30.90 -9.86
CA THR A 99 13.00 30.93 -10.88
C THR A 99 14.30 30.27 -10.41
N GLN A 100 14.65 30.39 -9.12
CA GLN A 100 15.82 29.73 -8.54
C GLN A 100 15.68 28.21 -8.62
N ARG A 101 14.53 27.67 -8.21
CA ARG A 101 14.25 26.22 -8.27
C ARG A 101 14.20 25.71 -9.72
N ILE A 102 13.64 26.50 -10.63
CA ILE A 102 13.64 26.19 -12.07
C ILE A 102 15.06 26.14 -12.62
N ALA A 103 15.91 27.11 -12.28
CA ALA A 103 17.30 27.14 -12.73
C ALA A 103 18.12 25.96 -12.18
N GLU A 104 17.88 25.55 -10.94
CA GLU A 104 18.52 24.39 -10.30
C GLU A 104 18.10 23.05 -10.94
N ALA A 105 16.84 22.94 -11.36
CA ALA A 105 16.32 21.74 -12.03
C ALA A 105 16.68 21.67 -13.53
N TRP A 106 17.15 22.78 -14.11
CA TRP A 106 17.37 22.89 -15.55
C TRP A 106 18.58 22.09 -16.04
N ARG A 107 18.43 21.40 -17.17
CA ARG A 107 19.52 20.69 -17.88
C ARG A 107 19.23 20.62 -19.38
N PRO A 108 20.26 20.42 -20.23
CA PRO A 108 20.06 20.17 -21.65
C PRO A 108 19.08 19.01 -21.90
N GLY A 109 18.17 19.17 -22.88
CA GLY A 109 17.17 18.16 -23.24
C GLY A 109 15.79 18.33 -22.57
N ILE A 110 15.67 19.22 -21.58
CA ILE A 110 14.35 19.61 -21.04
C ILE A 110 13.61 20.47 -22.06
N ALA A 111 12.39 20.08 -22.39
CA ALA A 111 11.46 20.93 -23.13
C ALA A 111 10.59 21.78 -22.21
N LYS A 112 10.26 21.25 -21.03
CA LYS A 112 9.34 21.89 -20.08
C LYS A 112 9.65 21.49 -18.64
N ILE A 113 9.63 22.46 -17.74
CA ILE A 113 9.47 22.24 -16.30
C ILE A 113 8.06 22.70 -15.93
N HIS A 114 7.39 21.94 -15.06
CA HIS A 114 6.14 22.37 -14.44
C HIS A 114 6.16 22.17 -12.93
N TYR A 115 5.40 23.00 -12.22
CA TYR A 115 5.42 23.08 -10.76
C TYR A 115 4.02 23.32 -10.21
N GLN A 116 3.83 23.01 -8.93
CA GLN A 116 2.53 23.15 -8.30
C GLN A 116 2.16 24.63 -8.12
N LEU A 117 0.86 24.92 -8.23
CA LEU A 117 0.29 26.23 -7.95
C LEU A 117 -0.75 26.14 -6.84
N SER A 118 -0.56 26.80 -5.70
CA SER A 118 -1.61 26.94 -4.69
C SER A 118 -2.79 27.76 -5.22
N VAL A 119 -4.01 27.40 -4.83
CA VAL A 119 -5.21 28.13 -5.26
C VAL A 119 -5.61 29.16 -4.22
N VAL A 120 -5.82 30.40 -4.67
CA VAL A 120 -6.26 31.54 -3.86
C VAL A 120 -7.53 32.18 -4.43
N ASP A 121 -8.29 32.89 -3.60
CA ASP A 121 -9.42 33.70 -4.06
C ASP A 121 -9.00 35.11 -4.53
N SER A 122 -9.99 35.95 -4.87
CA SER A 122 -9.79 37.33 -5.29
C SER A 122 -9.07 38.22 -4.27
N ASP A 123 -9.04 37.81 -3.00
CA ASP A 123 -8.47 38.56 -1.89
C ASP A 123 -7.24 37.84 -1.30
N ASP A 124 -6.63 36.95 -2.08
CA ASP A 124 -5.43 36.17 -1.72
C ASP A 124 -5.62 35.11 -0.64
N HIS A 125 -6.85 34.77 -0.24
CA HIS A 125 -7.03 33.75 0.77
C HIS A 125 -6.84 32.34 0.17
N PRO A 126 -5.99 31.49 0.79
CA PRO A 126 -5.79 30.12 0.33
C PRO A 126 -7.08 29.31 0.36
N GLN A 127 -7.36 28.58 -0.72
CA GLN A 127 -8.52 27.70 -0.85
C GLN A 127 -8.26 26.27 -0.36
N GLY A 128 -7.03 25.97 0.08
CA GLY A 128 -6.65 24.68 0.67
C GLY A 128 -6.41 23.55 -0.33
N PHE A 129 -6.15 23.87 -1.61
CA PHE A 129 -5.73 22.92 -2.63
C PHE A 129 -4.79 23.58 -3.65
N SER A 130 -4.08 22.77 -4.44
CA SER A 130 -3.15 23.20 -5.48
C SER A 130 -3.45 22.52 -6.82
N PHE A 131 -2.99 23.09 -7.92
CA PHE A 131 -2.95 22.42 -9.21
C PHE A 131 -1.66 21.60 -9.37
N PRO A 132 -1.74 20.37 -9.90
CA PRO A 132 -2.94 19.68 -10.39
C PRO A 132 -3.82 19.14 -9.24
N GLN A 133 -5.15 19.28 -9.36
CA GLN A 133 -6.07 18.86 -8.31
C GLN A 133 -6.16 17.32 -8.23
N GLY A 134 -5.64 16.73 -7.15
CA GLY A 134 -5.76 15.29 -6.88
C GLY A 134 -4.90 14.38 -7.77
N GLY A 135 -3.90 14.93 -8.47
CA GLY A 135 -2.91 14.22 -9.27
C GLY A 135 -1.47 14.54 -8.83
N VAL A 136 -0.51 13.74 -9.30
CA VAL A 136 0.94 14.05 -9.18
C VAL A 136 1.41 14.57 -10.52
N LEU A 137 2.29 15.57 -10.52
CA LEU A 137 2.87 16.09 -11.75
C LEU A 137 3.64 14.99 -12.49
N GLU A 138 3.29 14.77 -13.75
CA GLU A 138 3.92 13.73 -14.56
C GLU A 138 5.23 14.23 -15.18
N GLN A 139 6.27 13.41 -15.11
CA GLN A 139 7.62 13.74 -15.59
C GLN A 139 8.21 12.65 -16.49
N GLY A 140 9.27 12.99 -17.20
CA GLY A 140 9.99 12.17 -18.16
C GLY A 140 9.58 12.44 -19.61
N HIS A 141 9.76 11.44 -20.47
CA HIS A 141 9.40 11.47 -21.88
C HIS A 141 7.91 11.12 -22.06
N LEU A 142 7.06 12.15 -22.13
CA LEU A 142 5.59 12.00 -22.17
C LEU A 142 5.00 11.87 -23.58
N GLN A 143 5.83 11.85 -24.62
CA GLN A 143 5.42 11.85 -26.02
C GLN A 143 4.43 10.72 -26.32
N GLU A 144 4.81 9.48 -26.01
CA GLU A 144 3.98 8.30 -26.28
C GLU A 144 2.60 8.44 -25.62
N LYS A 145 2.56 8.89 -24.37
CA LYS A 145 1.31 9.06 -23.63
C LYS A 145 0.41 10.14 -24.24
N ILE A 146 0.98 11.30 -24.58
CA ILE A 146 0.24 12.40 -25.21
C ILE A 146 -0.31 11.94 -26.56
N LEU A 147 0.49 11.24 -27.36
CA LEU A 147 0.07 10.72 -28.67
C LEU A 147 -0.97 9.60 -28.55
N GLN A 148 -0.99 8.85 -27.45
CA GLN A 148 -1.99 7.80 -27.20
C GLN A 148 -3.28 8.32 -26.57
N THR A 149 -3.26 9.41 -25.80
CA THR A 149 -4.40 9.81 -24.95
C THR A 149 -4.74 11.31 -25.00
N SER A 150 -4.07 12.07 -25.85
CA SER A 150 -4.18 13.53 -26.06
C SER A 150 -3.82 14.42 -24.88
N ALA A 151 -3.44 13.89 -23.71
CA ALA A 151 -3.10 14.69 -22.54
C ALA A 151 -2.20 13.96 -21.54
N TYR A 152 -1.69 14.70 -20.56
CA TYR A 152 -0.99 14.22 -19.37
C TYR A 152 -1.40 15.07 -18.16
N CYS A 153 -0.98 14.68 -16.96
CA CYS A 153 -1.25 15.48 -15.75
C CYS A 153 -0.25 16.65 -15.67
N GLY A 154 -0.70 17.83 -16.06
CA GLY A 154 0.05 19.08 -15.99
C GLY A 154 -0.69 20.18 -15.22
N VAL A 155 -0.17 21.40 -15.28
CA VAL A 155 -0.70 22.59 -14.60
C VAL A 155 -1.10 23.69 -15.59
N PRO A 156 -1.99 24.62 -15.19
CA PRO A 156 -2.32 25.83 -15.95
C PRO A 156 -1.09 26.68 -16.29
N THR A 157 -1.26 27.61 -17.24
CA THR A 157 -0.23 28.50 -17.83
C THR A 157 0.90 28.88 -16.88
N SER A 158 0.56 29.59 -15.79
CA SER A 158 1.49 30.17 -14.80
C SER A 158 2.39 29.16 -14.07
N GLY A 159 2.09 27.86 -14.19
CA GLY A 159 2.84 26.77 -13.55
C GLY A 159 3.89 26.14 -14.45
N ASN A 160 4.22 26.75 -15.59
CA ASN A 160 5.08 26.16 -16.61
C ASN A 160 6.27 27.06 -16.96
N ALA A 161 7.45 26.44 -17.05
CA ALA A 161 8.68 27.04 -17.56
C ALA A 161 9.12 26.27 -18.81
N LEU A 162 9.14 26.95 -19.95
CA LEU A 162 9.26 26.35 -21.28
C LEU A 162 10.63 26.64 -21.88
N SER A 163 11.23 25.65 -22.54
CA SER A 163 12.52 25.81 -23.20
C SER A 163 12.39 26.69 -24.44
N ARG A 164 13.25 27.72 -24.57
CA ARG A 164 13.32 28.52 -25.81
C ARG A 164 13.52 27.63 -27.04
N GLN A 165 14.39 26.63 -26.95
CA GLN A 165 14.68 25.73 -28.06
C GLN A 165 13.42 24.99 -28.55
N ALA A 166 12.56 24.54 -27.63
CA ALA A 166 11.30 23.88 -27.97
C ALA A 166 10.26 24.90 -28.48
N MET A 167 10.21 26.07 -27.87
CA MET A 167 9.32 27.17 -28.23
C MET A 167 9.56 27.65 -29.67
N GLU A 168 10.81 27.77 -30.09
CA GLU A 168 11.18 28.16 -31.46
C GLU A 168 10.66 27.18 -32.53
N GLN A 169 10.32 25.94 -32.16
CA GLN A 169 9.75 24.96 -33.09
C GLN A 169 8.25 25.14 -33.32
N VAL A 170 7.56 25.82 -32.39
CA VAL A 170 6.08 25.91 -32.38
C VAL A 170 5.57 27.35 -32.44
N PHE A 171 6.44 28.35 -32.34
CA PHE A 171 6.10 29.76 -32.53
C PHE A 171 6.27 30.20 -34.00
N PRO A 172 5.45 31.16 -34.48
CA PRO A 172 4.36 31.83 -33.77
C PRO A 172 3.12 30.93 -33.59
N ILE A 173 2.40 31.13 -32.48
CA ILE A 173 1.11 30.49 -32.23
C ILE A 173 0.11 30.97 -33.29
N PRO A 174 -0.53 30.04 -34.05
CA PRO A 174 -1.50 30.39 -35.08
C PRO A 174 -2.77 31.07 -34.52
N ALA A 175 -3.46 31.85 -35.37
CA ALA A 175 -4.61 32.67 -34.98
C ALA A 175 -5.81 31.85 -34.46
N GLU A 176 -5.93 30.61 -34.90
CA GLU A 176 -6.96 29.67 -34.47
C GLU A 176 -6.80 29.21 -32.99
N PHE A 177 -5.64 29.43 -32.37
CA PHE A 177 -5.37 29.13 -30.95
C PHE A 177 -5.36 30.37 -30.07
N THR A 178 -5.91 31.49 -30.53
CA THR A 178 -5.86 32.81 -29.84
C THR A 178 -6.40 32.81 -28.41
N THR A 179 -7.30 31.90 -28.07
CA THR A 179 -7.89 31.75 -26.71
C THR A 179 -7.52 30.43 -26.01
N THR A 180 -6.75 29.56 -26.69
CA THR A 180 -6.36 28.21 -26.25
C THR A 180 -4.84 28.02 -26.42
N SER A 181 -4.11 29.12 -26.29
CA SER A 181 -2.67 29.19 -26.52
C SER A 181 -1.89 28.39 -25.48
N ASP A 182 -2.42 28.32 -24.26
CA ASP A 182 -1.91 27.47 -23.18
C ASP A 182 -2.00 25.98 -23.52
N ASP A 183 -3.13 25.50 -24.04
CA ASP A 183 -3.28 24.09 -24.45
C ASP A 183 -2.40 23.76 -25.66
N TYR A 184 -2.31 24.66 -26.64
CA TYR A 184 -1.40 24.55 -27.79
C TYR A 184 0.03 24.25 -27.34
N LEU A 185 0.55 25.02 -26.39
CA LEU A 185 1.91 24.83 -25.85
C LEU A 185 1.99 23.62 -24.94
N SER A 186 0.99 23.39 -24.09
CA SER A 186 0.99 22.27 -23.14
C SER A 186 1.13 20.92 -23.84
N VAL A 187 0.61 20.82 -25.06
CA VAL A 187 0.54 19.58 -25.86
C VAL A 187 1.75 19.42 -26.75
N LEU A 188 2.19 20.49 -27.42
CA LEU A 188 3.30 20.40 -28.38
C LEU A 188 4.67 20.44 -27.72
N ILE A 189 4.89 21.29 -26.72
CA ILE A 189 6.23 21.44 -26.11
C ILE A 189 6.79 20.10 -25.60
N PRO A 190 6.03 19.23 -24.91
CA PRO A 190 6.52 17.91 -24.50
C PRO A 190 6.98 17.00 -25.66
N LEU A 191 6.58 17.27 -26.91
CA LEU A 191 7.04 16.50 -28.07
C LEU A 191 8.51 16.77 -28.41
N TYR A 192 9.09 17.85 -27.90
CA TYR A 192 10.46 18.28 -28.23
C TYR A 192 11.51 17.98 -27.16
N GLY A 193 11.14 17.27 -26.08
CA GLY A 193 12.10 16.91 -25.04
C GLY A 193 11.48 16.34 -23.78
N GLU A 194 12.25 16.36 -22.70
CA GLU A 194 11.83 15.87 -21.39
C GLU A 194 10.93 16.88 -20.66
N VAL A 195 9.91 16.39 -19.95
CA VAL A 195 9.11 17.16 -18.99
C VAL A 195 9.61 16.88 -17.58
N VAL A 196 9.93 17.89 -16.79
CA VAL A 196 10.39 17.74 -15.41
C VAL A 196 9.38 18.33 -14.43
N ALA A 197 9.07 17.57 -13.39
CA ALA A 197 8.18 17.97 -12.30
C ALA A 197 8.96 18.52 -11.12
N ILE A 198 8.51 19.67 -10.59
CA ILE A 198 8.90 20.16 -9.27
C ILE A 198 7.67 20.05 -8.37
N ASP A 199 7.73 19.12 -7.40
CA ASP A 199 6.67 18.90 -6.40
C ASP A 199 6.70 19.94 -5.26
N GLU A 200 6.95 21.20 -5.62
CA GLU A 200 6.92 22.35 -4.73
C GLU A 200 5.91 23.36 -5.27
N ASP A 201 5.25 24.06 -4.33
CA ASP A 201 4.41 25.20 -4.64
C ASP A 201 5.30 26.40 -4.97
N LEU A 202 5.31 26.82 -6.24
CA LEU A 202 6.16 27.92 -6.72
C LEU A 202 5.35 29.12 -7.22
N GLY A 203 4.03 29.11 -7.07
CA GLY A 203 3.17 30.23 -7.45
C GLY A 203 1.73 30.02 -7.04
N ALA A 204 0.93 31.07 -7.15
CA ALA A 204 -0.49 31.01 -6.80
C ALA A 204 -1.36 31.23 -8.03
N TYR A 205 -2.34 30.34 -8.19
CA TYR A 205 -3.41 30.43 -9.18
C TYR A 205 -4.66 31.07 -8.56
N ARG A 206 -5.13 32.19 -9.12
CA ARG A 206 -6.25 32.95 -8.56
C ARG A 206 -7.59 32.60 -9.19
N ILE A 207 -8.61 32.42 -8.35
CA ILE A 207 -10.01 32.28 -8.77
C ILE A 207 -10.82 33.51 -8.33
N HIS A 208 -11.35 34.29 -9.27
CA HIS A 208 -12.05 35.57 -9.05
C HIS A 208 -13.34 35.76 -9.88
N GLY A 209 -13.93 34.68 -10.39
CA GLY A 209 -15.26 34.71 -11.04
C GLY A 209 -15.27 35.18 -12.49
N ASN A 210 -14.26 35.96 -12.92
CA ASN A 210 -14.01 36.26 -14.33
C ASN A 210 -13.07 35.25 -15.00
N ASN A 211 -12.57 34.24 -14.29
CA ASN A 211 -11.73 33.20 -14.88
C ASN A 211 -12.52 32.43 -15.95
N GLN A 212 -11.93 32.26 -17.14
CA GLN A 212 -12.58 31.51 -18.21
C GLN A 212 -12.70 29.99 -17.93
N TRP A 213 -11.90 29.48 -16.99
CA TRP A 213 -11.65 28.05 -16.77
C TRP A 213 -11.95 27.51 -15.35
N ALA A 214 -12.21 28.34 -14.34
CA ALA A 214 -12.54 27.86 -12.99
C ALA A 214 -13.94 27.23 -12.91
N LEU A 215 -14.09 26.05 -12.28
CA LEU A 215 -15.36 25.30 -12.16
C LEU A 215 -16.23 25.87 -11.04
N VAL A 216 -16.95 26.97 -11.31
CA VAL A 216 -17.91 27.54 -10.35
C VAL A 216 -19.35 27.04 -10.60
N GLU A 217 -19.74 26.80 -11.87
CA GLU A 217 -21.07 26.28 -12.24
C GLU A 217 -21.08 25.30 -13.43
N LEU A 218 -22.08 24.41 -13.45
CA LEU A 218 -22.38 23.46 -14.54
C LEU A 218 -23.22 24.15 -15.64
N SER A 219 -22.56 24.77 -16.62
CA SER A 219 -23.24 25.32 -17.80
C SER A 219 -23.03 24.44 -19.05
N SER A 220 -24.06 24.32 -19.89
CA SER A 220 -24.03 23.60 -21.17
C SER A 220 -22.99 24.17 -22.15
N SER A 221 -22.89 25.50 -22.22
CA SER A 221 -21.91 26.23 -23.04
C SER A 221 -20.46 25.90 -22.68
N ARG A 222 -20.19 25.56 -21.42
CA ARG A 222 -18.86 25.15 -20.96
C ARG A 222 -18.46 23.77 -21.49
N PHE A 223 -19.35 22.77 -21.41
CA PHE A 223 -19.04 21.45 -21.95
C PHE A 223 -18.85 21.48 -23.46
N ARG A 224 -19.58 22.34 -24.19
CA ARG A 224 -19.33 22.58 -25.61
C ARG A 224 -17.91 23.10 -25.86
N ARG A 225 -17.44 24.06 -25.05
CA ARG A 225 -16.04 24.54 -25.11
C ARG A 225 -15.04 23.42 -24.80
N PHE A 226 -15.27 22.59 -23.78
CA PHE A 226 -14.39 21.46 -23.47
C PHE A 226 -14.30 20.44 -24.61
N VAL A 227 -15.42 20.15 -25.27
CA VAL A 227 -15.45 19.26 -26.45
C VAL A 227 -14.69 19.89 -27.61
N ALA A 228 -14.98 21.15 -27.96
CA ALA A 228 -14.30 21.86 -29.04
C ALA A 228 -12.78 21.91 -28.82
N HIS A 229 -12.36 22.20 -27.59
CA HIS A 229 -10.95 22.23 -27.19
C HIS A 229 -10.26 20.88 -27.35
N ASP A 230 -10.91 19.81 -26.86
CA ASP A 230 -10.35 18.46 -26.98
C ASP A 230 -10.21 18.01 -28.45
N LEU A 231 -11.19 18.37 -29.29
CA LEU A 231 -11.13 18.13 -30.74
C LEU A 231 -10.00 18.93 -31.39
N GLN A 232 -9.86 20.22 -31.04
CA GLN A 232 -8.78 21.08 -31.55
C GLN A 232 -7.40 20.50 -31.21
N ARG A 233 -7.23 20.04 -29.98
CA ARG A 233 -6.00 19.36 -29.54
C ARG A 233 -5.72 18.06 -30.27
N CYS A 234 -6.73 17.20 -30.44
CA CYS A 234 -6.56 15.95 -31.16
C CYS A 234 -6.21 16.19 -32.63
N ALA A 235 -6.84 17.19 -33.26
CA ALA A 235 -6.51 17.61 -34.62
C ALA A 235 -5.06 18.12 -34.72
N LEU A 236 -4.63 18.95 -33.77
CA LEU A 236 -3.26 19.46 -33.71
C LEU A 236 -2.24 18.33 -33.58
N LEU A 237 -2.48 17.35 -32.71
CA LEU A 237 -1.61 16.18 -32.57
C LEU A 237 -1.57 15.33 -33.85
N LYS A 238 -2.72 15.11 -34.50
CA LYS A 238 -2.79 14.38 -35.77
C LYS A 238 -2.07 15.11 -36.91
N GLU A 239 -2.06 16.44 -36.90
CA GLU A 239 -1.32 17.24 -37.87
C GLU A 239 0.19 17.24 -37.59
N LYS A 240 0.61 17.56 -36.36
CA LYS A 240 2.03 17.77 -36.02
C LYS A 240 2.78 16.48 -35.68
N GLY A 241 2.11 15.47 -35.12
CA GLY A 241 2.72 14.21 -34.70
C GLY A 241 3.49 13.52 -35.84
N PRO A 242 2.88 13.28 -37.01
CA PRO A 242 3.56 12.67 -38.15
C PRO A 242 4.77 13.47 -38.66
N ALA A 243 4.70 14.80 -38.62
CA ALA A 243 5.82 15.67 -39.02
C ALA A 243 7.05 15.52 -38.10
N LEU A 244 6.84 15.07 -36.86
CA LEU A 244 7.88 14.76 -35.87
C LEU A 244 8.26 13.28 -35.84
N GLY A 245 7.76 12.47 -36.80
CA GLY A 245 8.05 11.04 -36.89
C GLY A 245 7.21 10.15 -35.97
N TYR A 246 6.12 10.68 -35.39
CA TYR A 246 5.25 9.93 -34.50
C TYR A 246 4.01 9.37 -35.21
N SER A 247 3.58 8.17 -34.82
CA SER A 247 2.29 7.62 -35.21
C SER A 247 1.21 8.11 -34.24
N VAL A 248 0.12 8.65 -34.79
CA VAL A 248 -1.03 9.15 -34.02
C VAL A 248 -2.25 8.30 -34.34
N PRO A 249 -2.97 7.76 -33.35
CA PRO A 249 -4.16 6.95 -33.59
C PRO A 249 -5.31 7.76 -34.19
N ASP A 250 -6.02 7.16 -35.16
CA ASP A 250 -7.20 7.78 -35.79
C ASP A 250 -8.34 8.06 -34.80
N ASN A 251 -8.42 7.31 -33.71
CA ASN A 251 -9.49 7.42 -32.72
C ASN A 251 -9.09 8.17 -31.43
N LEU A 252 -8.10 9.07 -31.51
CA LEU A 252 -7.55 9.78 -30.36
C LEU A 252 -8.61 10.50 -29.49
N GLU A 253 -9.63 11.07 -30.14
CA GLU A 253 -10.73 11.86 -29.54
C GLU A 253 -11.61 11.07 -28.55
N VAL A 254 -11.50 9.75 -28.56
CA VAL A 254 -12.31 8.85 -27.73
C VAL A 254 -11.48 7.98 -26.80
N ARG A 255 -10.15 8.21 -26.71
CA ARG A 255 -9.27 7.44 -25.82
C ARG A 255 -9.25 7.98 -24.40
N ARG A 256 -9.46 9.29 -24.21
CA ARG A 256 -9.49 9.91 -22.87
C ARG A 256 -10.91 9.91 -22.29
N VAL A 257 -11.08 9.28 -21.13
CA VAL A 257 -12.40 9.19 -20.46
C VAL A 257 -13.03 10.56 -20.19
N GLY A 258 -12.22 11.57 -19.84
CA GLY A 258 -12.67 12.94 -19.63
C GLY A 258 -13.25 13.60 -20.88
N SER A 259 -12.72 13.28 -22.06
CA SER A 259 -13.25 13.74 -23.35
C SER A 259 -14.62 13.15 -23.61
N VAL A 260 -14.77 11.84 -23.39
CA VAL A 260 -16.05 11.16 -23.60
C VAL A 260 -17.10 11.59 -22.58
N TRP A 261 -16.72 11.85 -21.32
CA TRP A 261 -17.61 12.48 -20.34
C TRP A 261 -18.12 13.84 -20.81
N SER A 262 -17.21 14.70 -21.28
CA SER A 262 -17.58 16.04 -21.77
C SER A 262 -18.51 15.98 -22.97
N ARG A 263 -18.26 15.06 -23.91
CA ARG A 263 -19.14 14.79 -25.06
C ARG A 263 -20.51 14.30 -24.64
N MET A 264 -20.57 13.31 -23.73
CA MET A 264 -21.82 12.77 -23.20
C MET A 264 -22.65 13.88 -22.55
N VAL A 265 -22.04 14.67 -21.67
CA VAL A 265 -22.75 15.75 -20.96
C VAL A 265 -23.20 16.84 -21.92
N SER A 266 -22.36 17.25 -22.87
CA SER A 266 -22.74 18.22 -23.90
C SER A 266 -23.96 17.75 -24.71
N LEU A 267 -23.95 16.49 -25.18
CA LEU A 267 -25.05 15.91 -25.94
C LEU A 267 -26.34 15.80 -25.11
N ARG A 268 -26.22 15.42 -23.83
CA ARG A 268 -27.39 15.26 -22.95
C ARG A 268 -28.01 16.60 -22.55
N LEU A 269 -27.22 17.66 -22.36
CA LEU A 269 -27.70 18.98 -21.94
C LEU A 269 -28.28 19.81 -23.10
N GLU A 270 -27.59 19.88 -24.25
CA GLU A 270 -27.98 20.67 -25.42
C GLU A 270 -27.66 19.90 -26.72
N PRO A 271 -28.49 18.93 -27.13
CA PRO A 271 -28.21 18.09 -28.30
C PRO A 271 -28.13 18.90 -29.60
N GLU A 272 -28.91 19.98 -29.74
CA GLU A 272 -28.95 20.81 -30.95
C GLU A 272 -27.66 21.61 -31.19
N GLN A 273 -26.91 21.91 -30.12
CA GLN A 273 -25.66 22.68 -30.18
C GLN A 273 -24.43 21.81 -29.91
N HIS A 274 -24.60 20.48 -29.87
CA HIS A 274 -23.51 19.56 -29.58
C HIS A 274 -22.47 19.57 -30.73
N PRO A 275 -21.16 19.73 -30.44
CA PRO A 275 -20.16 19.94 -31.49
C PRO A 275 -19.88 18.75 -32.43
N VAL A 276 -20.33 17.54 -32.10
CA VAL A 276 -20.09 16.33 -32.90
C VAL A 276 -21.42 15.75 -33.43
N PRO A 277 -21.81 16.01 -34.69
CA PRO A 277 -23.14 15.66 -35.20
C PRO A 277 -23.49 14.15 -35.14
N ASP A 278 -22.47 13.30 -35.28
CA ASP A 278 -22.62 11.85 -35.30
C ASP A 278 -22.74 11.23 -33.90
N ASP A 279 -22.55 12.02 -32.84
CA ASP A 279 -22.64 11.50 -31.48
C ASP A 279 -24.06 11.07 -31.11
N ARG A 280 -24.12 9.88 -30.52
CA ARG A 280 -25.33 9.30 -29.95
C ARG A 280 -25.01 8.84 -28.54
N ALA A 281 -25.95 9.00 -27.61
CA ALA A 281 -25.73 8.70 -26.20
C ALA A 281 -25.24 7.26 -25.99
N TRP A 282 -25.87 6.27 -26.64
CA TRP A 282 -25.46 4.86 -26.53
C TRP A 282 -24.05 4.62 -27.08
N MET A 283 -23.66 5.31 -28.16
CA MET A 283 -22.32 5.21 -28.74
C MET A 283 -21.28 5.78 -27.80
N LEU A 284 -21.55 6.95 -27.21
CA LEU A 284 -20.68 7.57 -26.21
C LEU A 284 -20.60 6.74 -24.93
N ALA A 285 -21.63 5.97 -24.56
CA ALA A 285 -21.53 5.01 -23.46
C ALA A 285 -20.54 3.88 -23.79
N ILE A 286 -20.63 3.28 -24.97
CA ILE A 286 -19.70 2.22 -25.41
C ILE A 286 -18.27 2.78 -25.49
N LEU A 287 -18.09 3.95 -26.10
CA LEU A 287 -16.79 4.61 -26.23
C LEU A 287 -16.23 5.00 -24.86
N GLY A 288 -17.07 5.47 -23.95
CA GLY A 288 -16.67 5.84 -22.59
C GLY A 288 -16.23 4.66 -21.76
N ILE A 289 -16.97 3.54 -21.86
CA ILE A 289 -16.57 2.25 -21.27
C ILE A 289 -15.26 1.79 -21.90
N LYS A 290 -15.13 1.77 -23.23
CA LYS A 290 -13.85 1.41 -23.87
C LYS A 290 -12.71 2.31 -23.39
N ALA A 291 -12.91 3.62 -23.32
CA ALA A 291 -11.90 4.56 -22.84
C ALA A 291 -11.43 4.24 -21.42
N LEU A 292 -12.39 3.94 -20.56
CA LEU A 292 -12.20 3.61 -19.16
C LEU A 292 -11.51 2.25 -18.93
N TRP A 293 -11.76 1.25 -19.78
CA TRP A 293 -11.19 -0.08 -19.60
C TRP A 293 -9.84 -0.27 -20.30
N PHE A 294 -9.61 0.42 -21.42
CA PHE A 294 -8.41 0.25 -22.24
C PHE A 294 -7.36 1.35 -22.07
N TYR A 295 -7.74 2.58 -21.74
CA TYR A 295 -6.79 3.72 -21.72
C TYR A 295 -6.72 4.45 -20.37
N SER A 296 -7.59 4.13 -19.42
CA SER A 296 -7.59 4.75 -18.10
C SER A 296 -6.84 3.92 -17.07
N SER A 297 -6.11 4.58 -16.16
CA SER A 297 -5.45 3.97 -15.00
C SER A 297 -6.34 3.82 -13.76
N GLU A 298 -7.66 4.01 -13.91
CA GLU A 298 -8.60 3.97 -12.80
C GLU A 298 -8.75 2.57 -12.18
N SER A 299 -8.99 2.51 -10.87
CA SER A 299 -9.21 1.24 -10.14
C SER A 299 -10.42 0.47 -10.67
N LEU A 300 -10.43 -0.86 -10.52
CA LEU A 300 -11.55 -1.71 -10.97
C LEU A 300 -12.92 -1.21 -10.45
N LEU A 301 -13.03 -0.82 -9.19
CA LEU A 301 -14.27 -0.31 -8.62
C LEU A 301 -14.74 0.97 -9.33
N LYS A 302 -13.82 1.90 -9.60
CA LYS A 302 -14.13 3.11 -10.37
C LYS A 302 -14.45 2.80 -11.82
N ARG A 303 -13.77 1.85 -12.45
CA ARG A 303 -14.08 1.39 -13.81
C ARG A 303 -15.50 0.83 -13.88
N VAL A 304 -15.91 0.03 -12.90
CA VAL A 304 -17.28 -0.47 -12.81
C VAL A 304 -18.26 0.67 -12.55
N ALA A 305 -18.01 1.52 -11.55
CA ALA A 305 -18.89 2.63 -11.20
C ALA A 305 -19.08 3.63 -12.35
N PHE A 306 -18.01 4.03 -13.04
CA PHE A 306 -18.09 4.92 -14.18
C PHE A 306 -18.67 4.24 -15.43
N SER A 307 -18.50 2.91 -15.59
CA SER A 307 -19.22 2.17 -16.63
C SER A 307 -20.73 2.21 -16.38
N LEU A 308 -21.16 1.99 -15.14
CA LEU A 308 -22.56 2.12 -14.73
C LEU A 308 -23.07 3.55 -14.92
N TRP A 309 -22.24 4.56 -14.64
CA TRP A 309 -22.56 5.96 -14.91
C TRP A 309 -22.81 6.21 -16.40
N PHE A 310 -21.95 5.72 -17.29
CA PHE A 310 -22.12 5.87 -18.74
C PHE A 310 -23.41 5.21 -19.22
N ILE A 311 -23.72 4.02 -18.71
CA ILE A 311 -24.97 3.30 -19.01
C ILE A 311 -26.18 4.12 -18.50
N TRP A 312 -26.15 4.58 -17.25
CA TRP A 312 -27.23 5.35 -16.64
C TRP A 312 -27.53 6.64 -17.39
N VAL A 313 -26.51 7.48 -17.60
CA VAL A 313 -26.66 8.79 -18.25
C VAL A 313 -27.10 8.65 -19.71
N SER A 314 -26.73 7.55 -20.37
CA SER A 314 -27.16 7.24 -21.73
C SER A 314 -28.62 6.79 -21.84
N LEU A 315 -29.11 5.97 -20.91
CA LEU A 315 -30.42 5.31 -21.05
C LEU A 315 -31.56 6.10 -20.41
N VAL A 316 -31.27 6.86 -19.36
CA VAL A 316 -32.31 7.47 -18.51
C VAL A 316 -32.64 8.89 -19.00
N PRO A 317 -33.91 9.36 -18.95
CA PRO A 317 -34.29 10.73 -19.30
C PRO A 317 -33.49 11.81 -18.55
N LEU A 318 -33.24 12.96 -19.20
CA LEU A 318 -32.33 14.00 -18.68
C LEU A 318 -32.62 14.44 -17.23
N PRO A 319 -33.88 14.67 -16.79
CA PRO A 319 -34.16 15.07 -15.41
C PRO A 319 -33.63 14.08 -14.36
N LEU A 320 -33.59 12.79 -14.69
CA LEU A 320 -33.10 11.72 -13.81
C LEU A 320 -31.60 11.43 -14.00
N ALA A 321 -31.01 11.83 -15.14
CA ALA A 321 -29.57 11.75 -15.39
C ALA A 321 -28.80 12.95 -14.78
N LYS A 322 -29.43 14.12 -14.66
CA LYS A 322 -28.83 15.35 -14.11
C LYS A 322 -28.15 15.15 -12.75
N PRO A 323 -28.73 14.44 -11.75
CA PRO A 323 -28.04 14.20 -10.48
C PRO A 323 -26.72 13.45 -10.67
N ALA A 324 -26.69 12.40 -11.50
CA ALA A 324 -25.47 11.64 -11.77
C ALA A 324 -24.42 12.49 -12.49
N ILE A 325 -24.82 13.36 -13.41
CA ILE A 325 -23.94 14.33 -14.08
C ILE A 325 -23.36 15.30 -13.05
N ASN A 326 -24.20 15.89 -12.20
CA ASN A 326 -23.78 16.82 -11.16
C ASN A 326 -22.81 16.16 -10.18
N TRP A 327 -23.05 14.91 -9.78
CA TRP A 327 -22.18 14.18 -8.85
C TRP A 327 -20.81 13.83 -9.42
N LEU A 328 -20.69 13.69 -10.74
CA LEU A 328 -19.41 13.43 -11.39
C LEU A 328 -18.49 14.66 -11.31
N PHE A 329 -19.03 15.85 -11.58
CA PHE A 329 -18.26 17.11 -11.70
C PHE A 329 -18.29 17.99 -10.45
N MET A 330 -19.29 17.84 -9.59
CA MET A 330 -19.45 18.55 -8.32
C MET A 330 -19.63 17.54 -7.18
N PRO A 331 -18.55 16.85 -6.74
CA PRO A 331 -18.63 15.83 -5.69
C PRO A 331 -19.25 16.34 -4.39
N ASN A 332 -19.10 17.63 -4.10
CA ASN A 332 -19.64 18.30 -2.91
C ASN A 332 -21.19 18.40 -2.91
N GLN A 333 -21.85 18.20 -4.05
CA GLN A 333 -23.31 18.22 -4.20
C GLN A 333 -23.93 16.82 -4.20
N ARG A 334 -23.15 15.77 -3.91
CA ARG A 334 -23.68 14.40 -3.72
C ARG A 334 -24.59 14.38 -2.49
N PRO A 335 -25.87 13.96 -2.59
CA PRO A 335 -26.71 13.79 -1.42
C PRO A 335 -26.05 12.75 -0.53
N ASN A 336 -25.83 13.10 0.73
CA ASN A 336 -25.29 12.18 1.72
C ASN A 336 -26.41 11.23 2.20
N PRO A 337 -26.42 9.92 1.88
CA PRO A 337 -27.14 8.96 2.71
C PRO A 337 -26.40 8.73 4.05
N LEU A 338 -25.18 9.28 4.17
CA LEU A 338 -24.23 9.01 5.23
C LEU A 338 -24.30 9.94 6.45
N ASN A 339 -25.21 10.92 6.49
CA ASN A 339 -25.38 11.74 7.71
C ASN A 339 -26.14 11.01 8.84
N PHE A 340 -26.68 9.81 8.62
CA PHE A 340 -27.13 8.94 9.71
C PHE A 340 -26.00 8.03 10.26
N VAL A 341 -24.88 7.88 9.54
CA VAL A 341 -23.83 6.89 9.86
C VAL A 341 -22.44 7.52 10.10
N MET A 342 -22.19 8.77 9.67
CA MET A 342 -20.88 9.43 9.77
C MET A 342 -20.84 10.66 10.70
N GLY A 343 -21.84 10.82 11.58
CA GLY A 343 -21.87 11.89 12.58
C GLY A 343 -21.01 11.63 13.84
N LYS A 344 -20.51 10.41 14.05
CA LYS A 344 -19.79 10.02 15.29
C LYS A 344 -18.27 9.96 15.20
N PHE A 345 -17.65 10.24 14.06
CA PHE A 345 -16.20 10.04 13.86
C PHE A 345 -15.38 11.31 13.57
N ARG A 346 -15.93 12.50 13.84
CA ARG A 346 -15.21 13.77 13.65
C ARG A 346 -14.73 14.39 14.96
N ASN A 347 -14.06 13.58 15.81
CA ASN A 347 -13.43 14.06 17.04
C ASN A 347 -12.13 13.30 17.42
N LEU A 348 -11.32 12.86 16.45
CA LEU A 348 -10.00 12.27 16.72
C LEU A 348 -8.98 12.60 15.61
N ARG A 349 -8.88 13.88 15.21
CA ARG A 349 -7.89 14.33 14.21
C ARG A 349 -7.15 15.60 14.64
N LYS A 350 -6.67 15.61 15.87
CA LYS A 350 -5.58 16.50 16.32
C LYS A 350 -4.59 15.67 17.11
N GLY A 351 -3.38 15.52 16.57
CA GLY A 351 -2.26 14.87 17.22
C GLY A 351 -1.45 14.00 16.27
N SER A 352 -0.58 14.61 15.47
CA SER A 352 0.84 14.23 15.32
C SER A 352 1.41 14.82 14.03
N GLU A 353 1.93 16.04 14.13
CA GLU A 353 3.02 16.52 13.27
C GLU A 353 4.26 16.58 14.15
N ALA A 354 5.28 15.82 13.76
CA ALA A 354 6.72 16.03 13.97
C ALA A 354 7.40 14.66 13.85
N VAL A 355 8.24 14.47 12.82
CA VAL A 355 9.67 14.17 12.95
C VAL A 355 10.29 14.31 11.55
N SER A 356 11.31 15.16 11.49
CA SER A 356 12.13 15.52 10.35
C SER A 356 13.17 14.47 9.98
N SER A 357 13.44 14.39 8.68
CA SER A 357 14.69 14.10 7.97
C SER A 357 15.89 13.51 8.74
N SER A 358 16.42 12.38 8.26
CA SER A 358 17.86 12.08 8.35
C SER A 358 18.33 11.09 7.26
N SER A 359 19.30 11.55 6.47
CA SER A 359 20.42 10.84 5.82
C SER A 359 20.17 9.49 5.12
N GLU A 360 20.39 9.48 3.80
CA GLU A 360 20.53 8.28 2.96
C GLU A 360 21.55 7.29 3.54
N LYS A 361 21.02 6.18 4.06
CA LYS A 361 21.74 4.92 4.29
C LYS A 361 21.55 4.03 3.05
N PRO A 362 22.49 3.11 2.75
CA PRO A 362 22.36 2.17 1.64
C PRO A 362 21.01 1.44 1.72
N GLU A 363 20.32 1.26 0.58
CA GLU A 363 18.96 0.70 0.51
C GLU A 363 18.86 -0.63 1.26
N GLN A 364 18.30 -0.56 2.47
CA GLN A 364 18.09 -1.70 3.34
C GLN A 364 16.85 -2.46 2.85
N LEU A 365 16.95 -3.79 2.74
CA LEU A 365 15.87 -4.68 2.29
C LEU A 365 14.50 -4.31 2.89
N ARG A 366 13.45 -4.21 2.08
CA ARG A 366 12.10 -3.82 2.50
C ARG A 366 11.15 -5.01 2.42
N VAL A 367 10.63 -5.47 3.55
CA VAL A 367 9.72 -6.63 3.60
C VAL A 367 8.35 -6.21 4.12
N LEU A 368 7.31 -6.47 3.33
CA LEU A 368 5.92 -6.25 3.74
C LEU A 368 5.29 -7.56 4.21
N PHE A 369 5.04 -7.66 5.51
CA PHE A 369 4.27 -8.72 6.14
C PHE A 369 2.77 -8.47 6.00
N VAL A 370 2.01 -9.52 5.69
CA VAL A 370 0.55 -9.47 5.65
C VAL A 370 -0.06 -10.67 6.35
N THR A 371 -0.73 -10.45 7.48
CA THR A 371 -1.39 -11.50 8.28
C THR A 371 -2.29 -10.89 9.37
N HIS A 372 -3.25 -11.68 9.87
CA HIS A 372 -4.02 -11.34 11.07
C HIS A 372 -3.32 -11.72 12.39
N THR A 373 -2.28 -12.55 12.36
CA THR A 373 -1.58 -13.07 13.55
C THR A 373 -0.97 -11.95 14.41
N TYR A 374 -0.46 -10.91 13.75
CA TYR A 374 0.21 -9.76 14.39
C TYR A 374 -0.76 -8.67 14.85
N VAL A 375 -2.08 -8.92 14.86
CA VAL A 375 -3.03 -8.02 15.53
C VAL A 375 -2.70 -7.92 17.02
N VAL A 376 -2.22 -9.00 17.62
CA VAL A 376 -1.73 -9.05 19.00
C VAL A 376 -0.25 -8.64 19.00
N GLY A 377 0.11 -7.66 19.83
CA GLY A 377 1.42 -7.03 19.83
C GLY A 377 2.55 -7.95 20.27
N VAL A 378 2.29 -8.85 21.23
CA VAL A 378 3.32 -9.79 21.71
C VAL A 378 3.82 -10.75 20.63
N ASN A 379 2.98 -11.07 19.64
CA ASN A 379 3.37 -11.90 18.51
C ASN A 379 4.34 -11.20 17.54
N GLN A 380 4.54 -9.88 17.67
CA GLN A 380 5.36 -9.09 16.74
C GLN A 380 6.88 -9.16 17.02
N GLY A 381 7.33 -9.89 18.06
CA GLY A 381 8.74 -9.96 18.45
C GLY A 381 9.70 -10.38 17.33
N LYS A 382 9.29 -11.31 16.46
CA LYS A 382 10.05 -11.68 15.25
C LYS A 382 10.25 -10.48 14.31
N LEU A 383 9.20 -9.67 14.10
CA LEU A 383 9.27 -8.52 13.21
C LEU A 383 10.20 -7.44 13.77
N ALA A 384 10.20 -7.24 15.09
CA ALA A 384 11.15 -6.36 15.77
C ALA A 384 12.61 -6.83 15.59
N ALA A 385 12.86 -8.14 15.76
CA ALA A 385 14.19 -8.71 15.50
C ALA A 385 14.65 -8.52 14.02
N ILE A 386 13.71 -8.59 13.07
CA ILE A 386 13.98 -8.31 11.65
C ILE A 386 14.23 -6.82 11.41
N ALA A 387 13.52 -5.92 12.11
CA ALA A 387 13.65 -4.47 11.95
C ALA A 387 15.07 -3.95 12.23
N ASN A 388 15.86 -4.68 13.03
CA ASN A 388 17.28 -4.40 13.24
C ASN A 388 18.14 -4.61 11.97
N ARG A 389 17.64 -5.32 10.96
CA ARG A 389 18.38 -5.79 9.78
C ARG A 389 17.71 -5.43 8.45
N ALA A 390 16.40 -5.19 8.44
CA ALA A 390 15.60 -4.83 7.27
C ALA A 390 14.55 -3.77 7.62
N THR A 391 14.04 -3.05 6.62
CA THR A 391 12.87 -2.20 6.78
C THR A 391 11.62 -3.09 6.80
N VAL A 392 10.84 -3.04 7.88
CA VAL A 392 9.67 -3.91 8.07
C VAL A 392 8.37 -3.12 7.95
N GLY A 393 7.48 -3.59 7.08
CA GLY A 393 6.11 -3.13 6.97
C GLY A 393 5.14 -4.21 7.43
N LEU A 394 4.06 -3.84 8.13
CA LEU A 394 3.03 -4.75 8.58
C LEU A 394 1.64 -4.30 8.11
N LEU A 395 1.04 -5.00 7.14
CA LEU A 395 -0.37 -4.87 6.80
C LEU A 395 -1.19 -5.89 7.58
N SER A 396 -1.93 -5.42 8.58
CA SER A 396 -2.74 -6.27 9.45
C SER A 396 -4.16 -5.70 9.63
N PRO A 397 -5.19 -6.55 9.90
CA PRO A 397 -6.53 -6.05 10.15
C PRO A 397 -6.56 -5.04 11.29
N SER A 398 -7.24 -3.90 11.11
CA SER A 398 -7.40 -2.91 12.19
C SER A 398 -8.10 -3.51 13.42
N THR A 399 -8.98 -4.49 13.17
CA THR A 399 -9.68 -5.27 14.19
C THR A 399 -9.85 -6.72 13.73
N TRP A 400 -9.69 -7.67 14.64
CA TRP A 400 -9.89 -9.10 14.39
C TRP A 400 -10.86 -9.71 15.38
N ARG A 401 -11.89 -10.41 14.89
CA ARG A 401 -12.79 -11.18 15.74
C ARG A 401 -12.21 -12.58 15.94
N SER A 402 -11.70 -12.87 17.13
CA SER A 402 -11.19 -14.20 17.43
C SER A 402 -12.34 -15.20 17.57
N SER A 403 -12.38 -16.22 16.71
CA SER A 403 -13.40 -17.26 16.71
C SER A 403 -13.33 -18.16 17.95
N GLY A 404 -12.12 -18.43 18.46
CA GLY A 404 -11.90 -19.28 19.64
C GLY A 404 -12.19 -18.58 20.97
N TRP A 405 -11.97 -17.27 21.05
CA TRP A 405 -12.11 -16.50 22.30
C TRP A 405 -13.39 -15.65 22.34
N GLY A 406 -14.11 -15.52 21.23
CA GLY A 406 -15.28 -14.65 21.12
C GLY A 406 -14.98 -13.15 21.28
N ARG A 407 -13.70 -12.77 21.34
CA ARG A 407 -13.22 -11.41 21.62
C ARG A 407 -12.90 -10.64 20.34
N LEU A 408 -13.14 -9.34 20.36
CA LEU A 408 -12.70 -8.41 19.32
C LEU A 408 -11.34 -7.84 19.73
N LEU A 409 -10.30 -8.20 18.99
CA LEU A 409 -8.94 -7.71 19.16
C LEU A 409 -8.74 -6.48 18.29
N LYS A 410 -8.02 -5.48 18.80
CA LYS A 410 -7.57 -4.30 18.03
C LYS A 410 -6.09 -4.47 17.72
N LEU A 411 -5.67 -3.95 16.57
CA LEU A 411 -4.26 -3.97 16.17
C LEU A 411 -3.41 -3.19 17.18
N GLU A 412 -2.51 -3.90 17.85
CA GLU A 412 -1.52 -3.34 18.77
C GLU A 412 -0.24 -2.97 18.00
N THR A 413 0.47 -1.95 18.45
CA THR A 413 1.70 -1.45 17.82
C THR A 413 2.79 -1.19 18.86
N PRO A 414 3.28 -2.22 19.58
CA PRO A 414 4.27 -2.04 20.65
C PRO A 414 5.66 -1.64 20.14
N TYR A 415 5.97 -1.89 18.87
CA TYR A 415 7.27 -1.64 18.26
C TYR A 415 7.22 -0.45 17.30
N SER A 416 8.01 0.59 17.57
CA SER A 416 8.02 1.85 16.80
C SER A 416 8.74 1.74 15.45
N GLU A 417 9.65 0.78 15.36
CA GLU A 417 10.49 0.46 14.21
C GLU A 417 9.74 -0.30 13.09
N ILE A 418 8.54 -0.80 13.38
CA ILE A 418 7.67 -1.47 12.41
C ILE A 418 6.75 -0.43 11.77
N ALA A 419 6.79 -0.32 10.43
CA ALA A 419 5.83 0.51 9.69
C ALA A 419 4.47 -0.21 9.61
N VAL A 420 3.55 0.12 10.52
CA VAL A 420 2.23 -0.53 10.60
C VAL A 420 1.21 0.14 9.67
N PHE A 421 0.54 -0.68 8.86
CA PHE A 421 -0.52 -0.30 7.94
C PHE A 421 -1.84 -0.99 8.33
N PRO A 422 -2.70 -0.36 9.15
CA PRO A 422 -3.99 -0.93 9.50
C PRO A 422 -4.88 -1.09 8.26
N GLY A 423 -5.54 -2.24 8.12
CA GLY A 423 -6.41 -2.54 7.00
C GLY A 423 -7.82 -2.95 7.43
N ASN A 424 -8.85 -2.37 6.81
CA ASN A 424 -10.21 -2.87 6.98
C ASN A 424 -10.38 -4.16 6.17
N ILE A 425 -11.03 -5.16 6.79
CA ILE A 425 -11.23 -6.48 6.19
C ILE A 425 -12.71 -6.84 6.08
N ALA A 426 -13.07 -7.59 5.04
CA ALA A 426 -14.32 -8.33 4.95
C ALA A 426 -14.16 -9.71 5.61
N PHE A 427 -15.27 -10.27 6.13
CA PHE A 427 -15.31 -11.60 6.75
C PHE A 427 -14.34 -11.80 7.94
N SER A 428 -14.20 -10.78 8.79
CA SER A 428 -13.36 -10.84 10.01
C SER A 428 -13.66 -12.08 10.87
N GLY A 429 -12.60 -12.72 11.36
CA GLY A 429 -12.65 -13.95 12.15
C GLY A 429 -12.76 -15.26 11.36
N ARG A 430 -12.75 -15.18 10.01
CA ARG A 430 -12.67 -16.35 9.14
C ARG A 430 -11.26 -16.42 8.52
N GLY A 431 -10.31 -17.08 9.19
CA GLY A 431 -8.90 -17.17 8.76
C GLY A 431 -8.75 -17.55 7.27
N GLY A 432 -9.46 -18.57 6.80
CA GLY A 432 -9.40 -18.97 5.39
C GLY A 432 -10.14 -18.06 4.39
N ALA A 433 -10.91 -17.05 4.79
CA ALA A 433 -11.84 -16.36 3.89
C ALA A 433 -11.86 -14.83 3.99
N TYR A 434 -11.15 -14.24 4.94
CA TYR A 434 -11.10 -12.79 5.05
C TYR A 434 -10.35 -12.15 3.88
N LEU A 435 -10.69 -10.89 3.59
CA LEU A 435 -10.13 -10.14 2.47
C LEU A 435 -9.84 -8.71 2.91
N PHE A 436 -8.67 -8.19 2.56
CA PHE A 436 -8.40 -6.77 2.71
C PHE A 436 -9.12 -5.97 1.62
N ASN A 437 -9.39 -4.70 1.89
CA ASN A 437 -9.76 -3.77 0.83
C ASN A 437 -8.62 -3.71 -0.22
N PRO A 438 -8.86 -4.08 -1.50
CA PRO A 438 -7.82 -4.09 -2.53
C PRO A 438 -7.12 -2.75 -2.72
N PHE A 439 -7.83 -1.63 -2.53
CA PHE A 439 -7.22 -0.29 -2.60
C PHE A 439 -6.22 -0.06 -1.47
N ARG A 440 -6.45 -0.63 -0.29
CA ARG A 440 -5.52 -0.53 0.83
C ARG A 440 -4.24 -1.30 0.55
N ILE A 441 -4.34 -2.51 0.01
CA ILE A 441 -3.17 -3.30 -0.42
C ILE A 441 -2.37 -2.52 -1.46
N TRP A 442 -3.05 -2.00 -2.49
CA TRP A 442 -2.43 -1.18 -3.54
C TRP A 442 -1.70 0.05 -2.98
N GLN A 443 -2.38 0.80 -2.08
CA GLN A 443 -1.81 1.99 -1.43
C GLN A 443 -0.56 1.63 -0.64
N VAL A 444 -0.63 0.57 0.16
CA VAL A 444 0.49 0.13 1.02
C VAL A 444 1.66 -0.34 0.16
N ILE A 445 1.44 -1.14 -0.90
CA ILE A 445 2.51 -1.57 -1.80
C ILE A 445 3.18 -0.35 -2.48
N ARG A 446 2.41 0.65 -2.92
CA ARG A 446 2.99 1.86 -3.55
C ARG A 446 3.72 2.76 -2.57
N GLN A 447 3.21 2.90 -1.35
CA GLN A 447 3.81 3.71 -0.30
C GLN A 447 5.07 3.04 0.26
N PHE A 448 4.99 1.73 0.54
CA PHE A 448 6.05 0.97 1.20
C PHE A 448 7.05 0.35 0.23
N LYS A 449 6.75 0.23 -1.07
CA LYS A 449 7.65 -0.31 -2.11
C LYS A 449 8.43 -1.56 -1.66
N PRO A 450 7.76 -2.67 -1.31
CA PRO A 450 8.45 -3.85 -0.78
C PRO A 450 9.24 -4.59 -1.85
N ASP A 451 10.42 -5.08 -1.45
CA ASP A 451 11.22 -6.04 -2.21
C ASP A 451 10.67 -7.46 -2.07
N ILE A 452 10.03 -7.76 -0.93
CA ILE A 452 9.40 -9.05 -0.64
C ILE A 452 8.02 -8.85 -0.04
N LEU A 453 7.06 -9.64 -0.54
CA LEU A 453 5.73 -9.76 0.02
C LEU A 453 5.63 -11.07 0.81
N GLN A 454 5.70 -10.97 2.14
CA GLN A 454 5.60 -12.09 3.07
C GLN A 454 4.15 -12.25 3.56
N VAL A 455 3.49 -13.33 3.19
CA VAL A 455 2.09 -13.61 3.55
C VAL A 455 2.02 -14.80 4.48
N GLU A 456 1.49 -14.60 5.69
CA GLU A 456 1.43 -15.66 6.69
C GLU A 456 -0.01 -16.10 6.92
N GLU A 457 -0.52 -16.86 5.94
CA GLU A 457 -1.87 -17.39 5.88
C GLU A 457 -1.86 -18.67 5.01
N GLU A 458 -2.79 -19.60 5.28
CA GLU A 458 -2.93 -20.86 4.53
C GLU A 458 -2.94 -20.62 3.00
N VAL A 459 -2.25 -21.48 2.24
CA VAL A 459 -2.08 -21.31 0.78
C VAL A 459 -3.39 -21.41 0.00
N PHE A 460 -4.44 -21.97 0.60
CA PHE A 460 -5.79 -22.04 0.04
C PHE A 460 -6.70 -20.90 0.53
N SER A 461 -6.20 -19.92 1.29
CA SER A 461 -6.98 -18.78 1.78
C SER A 461 -7.29 -17.75 0.69
N LEU A 462 -8.41 -17.03 0.83
CA LEU A 462 -8.77 -15.96 -0.12
C LEU A 462 -7.85 -14.73 0.03
N CYS A 463 -7.31 -14.48 1.23
CA CYS A 463 -6.33 -13.42 1.46
C CYS A 463 -5.02 -13.71 0.72
N THR A 464 -4.53 -14.96 0.79
CA THR A 464 -3.32 -15.39 0.09
C THR A 464 -3.50 -15.33 -1.43
N LEU A 465 -4.68 -15.71 -1.95
CA LEU A 465 -5.02 -15.48 -3.37
C LEU A 465 -4.92 -14.01 -3.74
N GLN A 466 -5.55 -13.15 -2.94
CA GLN A 466 -5.58 -11.70 -3.18
C GLN A 466 -4.14 -11.16 -3.29
N LEU A 467 -3.27 -11.51 -2.36
CA LEU A 467 -1.89 -11.04 -2.35
C LEU A 467 -1.00 -11.69 -3.42
N ALA A 468 -1.26 -12.94 -3.81
CA ALA A 468 -0.61 -13.56 -4.95
C ALA A 468 -0.92 -12.84 -6.28
N ILE A 469 -2.16 -12.36 -6.45
CA ILE A 469 -2.52 -11.52 -7.61
C ILE A 469 -1.71 -10.22 -7.58
N PHE A 470 -1.62 -9.55 -6.43
CA PHE A 470 -0.82 -8.32 -6.29
C PHE A 470 0.67 -8.55 -6.51
N SER A 471 1.23 -9.66 -6.02
CA SER A 471 2.61 -10.06 -6.29
C SER A 471 2.89 -10.13 -7.79
N ARG A 472 2.03 -10.79 -8.58
CA ARG A 472 2.19 -10.85 -10.05
C ARG A 472 2.03 -9.49 -10.73
N LEU A 473 1.07 -8.68 -10.28
CA LEU A 473 0.80 -7.36 -10.87
C LEU A 473 1.95 -6.37 -10.68
N PHE A 474 2.65 -6.45 -9.55
CA PHE A 474 3.74 -5.55 -9.19
C PHE A 474 5.13 -6.16 -9.40
N GLY A 475 5.21 -7.43 -9.81
CA GLY A 475 6.49 -8.13 -10.00
C GLY A 475 7.26 -8.39 -8.69
N ILE A 476 6.57 -8.42 -7.54
CA ILE A 476 7.20 -8.58 -6.22
C ILE A 476 7.25 -10.08 -5.87
N PRO A 477 8.41 -10.65 -5.51
CA PRO A 477 8.50 -12.02 -5.00
C PRO A 477 7.56 -12.29 -3.82
N LEU A 478 6.73 -13.33 -3.97
CA LEU A 478 5.82 -13.80 -2.93
C LEU A 478 6.50 -14.89 -2.09
N VAL A 479 6.47 -14.72 -0.77
CA VAL A 479 6.79 -15.76 0.21
C VAL A 479 5.55 -16.05 1.04
N THR A 480 5.17 -17.30 1.16
CA THR A 480 4.01 -17.73 1.95
C THR A 480 4.42 -18.51 3.20
N PHE A 481 3.59 -18.52 4.24
CA PHE A 481 3.74 -19.37 5.42
C PHE A 481 2.41 -20.07 5.74
N GLY A 482 2.46 -21.33 6.14
CA GLY A 482 1.29 -22.09 6.55
C GLY A 482 1.56 -23.17 7.62
N TRP A 483 0.52 -23.52 8.38
CA TRP A 483 0.53 -24.49 9.47
C TRP A 483 -0.03 -25.87 9.07
N GLU A 484 -0.21 -26.13 7.77
CA GLU A 484 -0.76 -27.39 7.29
C GLU A 484 0.08 -28.58 7.77
N ASN A 485 -0.55 -29.55 8.44
CA ASN A 485 0.08 -30.82 8.88
C ASN A 485 -0.77 -32.05 8.56
N MET A 486 -1.94 -31.86 7.95
CA MET A 486 -2.83 -32.93 7.51
C MET A 486 -3.40 -32.59 6.13
N ASP A 487 -3.53 -33.59 5.26
CA ASP A 487 -4.18 -33.39 3.97
C ASP A 487 -5.69 -33.24 4.16
N ARG A 488 -6.18 -32.02 3.98
CA ARG A 488 -7.61 -31.70 4.09
C ARG A 488 -8.27 -31.86 2.74
N SER A 489 -9.46 -32.46 2.71
CA SER A 489 -10.29 -32.47 1.50
C SER A 489 -10.76 -31.06 1.14
N LEU A 490 -10.05 -30.41 0.20
CA LEU A 490 -10.38 -29.08 -0.29
C LEU A 490 -11.49 -29.14 -1.34
N SER A 491 -12.38 -28.15 -1.38
CA SER A 491 -13.33 -28.01 -2.49
C SER A 491 -12.62 -27.65 -3.81
N ARG A 492 -13.25 -27.87 -4.96
CA ARG A 492 -12.67 -27.53 -6.28
C ARG A 492 -12.17 -26.07 -6.35
N PRO A 493 -12.93 -25.05 -5.90
CA PRO A 493 -12.44 -23.67 -5.87
C PRO A 493 -11.22 -23.47 -4.96
N ARG A 494 -11.18 -24.13 -3.79
CA ARG A 494 -10.06 -24.01 -2.85
C ARG A 494 -8.78 -24.69 -3.37
N ARG A 495 -8.91 -25.81 -4.09
CA ARG A 495 -7.79 -26.41 -4.82
C ARG A 495 -7.23 -25.47 -5.87
N TRP A 496 -8.10 -24.82 -6.65
CA TRP A 496 -7.64 -23.83 -7.63
C TRP A 496 -6.91 -22.65 -6.97
N VAL A 497 -7.42 -22.14 -5.84
CA VAL A 497 -6.75 -21.09 -5.05
C VAL A 497 -5.35 -21.52 -4.66
N ARG A 498 -5.24 -22.70 -4.02
CA ARG A 498 -3.96 -23.29 -3.62
C ARG A 498 -3.00 -23.38 -4.80
N ASP A 499 -3.44 -23.99 -5.89
CA ASP A 499 -2.58 -24.21 -7.05
C ASP A 499 -2.12 -22.89 -7.68
N PHE A 500 -2.96 -21.85 -7.69
CA PHE A 500 -2.59 -20.51 -8.14
C PHE A 500 -1.53 -19.87 -7.23
N VAL A 501 -1.73 -19.95 -5.91
CA VAL A 501 -0.79 -19.41 -4.92
C VAL A 501 0.55 -20.13 -5.01
N LEU A 502 0.56 -21.46 -5.03
CA LEU A 502 1.78 -22.28 -5.14
C LEU A 502 2.52 -22.04 -6.48
N LYS A 503 1.80 -21.77 -7.59
CA LYS A 503 2.45 -21.37 -8.85
C LYS A 503 3.04 -19.95 -8.82
N THR A 504 2.71 -19.15 -7.81
CA THR A 504 3.14 -17.75 -7.68
C THR A 504 4.24 -17.59 -6.65
N ALA A 505 4.13 -18.28 -5.52
CA ALA A 505 5.07 -18.21 -4.42
C ALA A 505 6.46 -18.71 -4.84
N LYS A 506 7.50 -17.91 -4.58
CA LYS A 506 8.90 -18.33 -4.76
C LYS A 506 9.38 -19.22 -3.63
N VAL A 507 8.87 -18.95 -2.43
CA VAL A 507 9.14 -19.72 -1.22
C VAL A 507 7.84 -19.98 -0.48
N THR A 508 7.69 -21.18 0.07
CA THR A 508 6.66 -21.49 1.04
C THR A 508 7.31 -22.06 2.30
N LEU A 509 7.10 -21.35 3.41
CA LEU A 509 7.48 -21.77 4.74
C LEU A 509 6.41 -22.73 5.28
N ALA A 510 6.83 -23.92 5.69
CA ALA A 510 5.97 -24.85 6.40
C ALA A 510 6.29 -24.78 7.90
N GLY A 511 5.27 -24.62 8.74
CA GLY A 511 5.43 -24.61 10.19
C GLY A 511 5.95 -25.91 10.80
N ASN A 512 5.88 -27.01 10.05
CA ASN A 512 6.26 -28.36 10.45
C ASN A 512 6.67 -29.21 9.24
N ARG A 513 7.27 -30.38 9.51
CA ARG A 513 7.76 -31.28 8.45
C ARG A 513 6.64 -31.88 7.62
N GLU A 514 5.53 -32.27 8.24
CA GLU A 514 4.36 -32.82 7.52
C GLU A 514 3.83 -31.82 6.47
N GLY A 515 3.77 -30.52 6.82
CA GLY A 515 3.44 -29.45 5.88
C GLY A 515 4.43 -29.32 4.73
N GLY A 516 5.72 -29.48 5.00
CA GLY A 516 6.75 -29.54 3.97
C GLY A 516 6.52 -30.70 2.98
N GLU A 517 6.15 -31.87 3.48
CA GLU A 517 5.80 -33.03 2.63
C GLU A 517 4.48 -32.81 1.87
N LEU A 518 3.48 -32.19 2.47
CA LEU A 518 2.23 -31.82 1.79
C LEU A 518 2.48 -30.87 0.61
N LEU A 519 3.37 -29.88 0.78
CA LEU A 519 3.75 -28.98 -0.32
C LEU A 519 4.40 -29.74 -1.48
N LYS A 520 5.24 -30.76 -1.20
CA LYS A 520 5.78 -31.65 -2.23
C LYS A 520 4.70 -32.49 -2.89
N GLN A 521 3.77 -33.05 -2.12
CA GLN A 521 2.63 -33.82 -2.64
C GLN A 521 1.71 -32.96 -3.53
N TRP A 522 1.57 -31.67 -3.21
CA TRP A 522 0.87 -30.69 -4.04
C TRP A 522 1.70 -30.17 -5.23
N ASN A 523 2.85 -30.79 -5.48
CA ASN A 523 3.74 -30.52 -6.61
C ASN A 523 4.27 -29.08 -6.64
N TYR A 524 4.52 -28.48 -5.48
CA TYR A 524 5.14 -27.16 -5.39
C TYR A 524 6.59 -27.21 -5.89
N GLN A 525 6.96 -26.26 -6.75
CA GLN A 525 8.27 -26.22 -7.43
C GLN A 525 9.21 -25.15 -6.87
N GLY A 526 8.75 -24.34 -5.91
CA GLY A 526 9.58 -23.32 -5.27
C GLY A 526 10.40 -23.87 -4.11
N ILE A 527 11.04 -22.97 -3.36
CA ILE A 527 11.84 -23.34 -2.19
C ILE A 527 10.86 -23.68 -1.04
N ILE A 528 11.06 -24.82 -0.40
CA ILE A 528 10.34 -25.22 0.81
C ILE A 528 11.32 -25.11 1.97
N GLU A 529 10.92 -24.42 3.03
CA GLU A 529 11.71 -24.28 4.24
C GLU A 529 10.83 -24.59 5.45
N VAL A 530 11.32 -25.41 6.38
CA VAL A 530 10.57 -25.79 7.59
C VAL A 530 11.04 -24.95 8.77
N MET A 531 10.17 -24.08 9.26
CA MET A 531 10.43 -23.22 10.43
C MET A 531 9.12 -22.71 11.03
N PRO A 532 9.08 -22.43 12.35
CA PRO A 532 7.88 -21.87 12.96
C PRO A 532 7.59 -20.45 12.46
N GLN A 533 6.32 -20.02 12.59
CA GLN A 533 5.90 -18.66 12.26
C GLN A 533 6.67 -17.62 13.08
N MET A 534 6.93 -17.91 14.35
CA MET A 534 7.58 -17.02 15.30
C MET A 534 8.45 -17.82 16.26
N GLY A 535 9.52 -17.19 16.72
CA GLY A 535 10.35 -17.72 17.80
C GLY A 535 9.82 -17.40 19.19
N VAL A 536 10.67 -17.59 20.20
CA VAL A 536 10.47 -17.22 21.60
C VAL A 536 11.27 -15.95 21.95
N ASP A 537 10.73 -15.17 22.89
CA ASP A 537 11.38 -14.01 23.50
C ASP A 537 12.16 -14.44 24.74
N GLU A 538 13.50 -14.43 24.64
CA GLU A 538 14.42 -14.82 25.71
C GLU A 538 14.56 -13.77 26.83
N THR A 539 14.04 -12.56 26.62
CA THR A 539 13.97 -11.54 27.67
C THR A 539 12.73 -11.71 28.53
N PHE A 540 11.66 -12.24 27.94
CA PHE A 540 10.39 -12.51 28.62
C PHE A 540 10.37 -13.91 29.26
N PHE A 541 10.92 -14.91 28.57
CA PHE A 541 11.17 -16.25 29.08
C PHE A 541 12.67 -16.41 29.37
N THR A 542 13.06 -16.25 30.63
CA THR A 542 14.46 -16.33 31.06
C THR A 542 14.67 -17.40 32.14
N PRO A 543 15.79 -18.13 32.12
CA PRO A 543 16.20 -19.01 33.23
C PRO A 543 16.28 -18.29 34.59
N ASP A 544 16.48 -16.97 34.60
CA ASP A 544 16.61 -16.19 35.85
C ASP A 544 15.33 -16.18 36.69
N LEU A 545 14.18 -16.55 36.11
CA LEU A 545 12.91 -16.67 36.83
C LEU A 545 12.82 -17.96 37.64
N ILE A 546 13.65 -18.97 37.34
CA ILE A 546 13.54 -20.30 37.95
C ILE A 546 14.00 -20.25 39.40
N ASP A 547 13.14 -20.76 40.26
CA ASP A 547 13.41 -20.92 41.68
C ASP A 547 13.88 -22.34 41.98
N HIS A 548 15.18 -22.50 42.23
CA HIS A 548 15.81 -23.79 42.56
C HIS A 548 15.66 -24.21 44.03
N SER A 549 14.92 -23.46 44.85
CA SER A 549 14.85 -23.70 46.31
C SER A 549 13.92 -24.84 46.74
N ARG A 550 13.29 -25.55 45.80
CA ARG A 550 12.22 -26.52 46.09
C ARG A 550 12.76 -27.93 46.25
N GLU A 551 12.27 -28.64 47.27
CA GLU A 551 12.63 -30.02 47.56
C GLU A 551 11.85 -31.05 46.72
N GLU A 552 10.69 -30.69 46.16
CA GLU A 552 9.82 -31.58 45.38
C GLU A 552 9.80 -31.18 43.90
N ILE A 553 9.94 -32.19 43.02
CA ILE A 553 9.95 -32.00 41.56
C ILE A 553 8.54 -31.71 41.05
N ASN A 554 8.35 -30.58 40.38
CA ASN A 554 7.08 -30.17 39.80
C ASN A 554 7.04 -30.45 38.29
N ILE A 555 6.10 -31.29 37.89
CA ILE A 555 5.84 -31.70 36.51
C ILE A 555 4.71 -30.82 35.96
N GLY A 556 5.04 -29.92 35.05
CA GLY A 556 4.12 -28.92 34.52
C GLY A 556 3.49 -29.30 33.19
N PHE A 557 2.21 -28.96 33.03
CA PHE A 557 1.51 -28.89 31.75
C PHE A 557 0.89 -27.50 31.58
N LEU A 558 0.98 -26.94 30.38
CA LEU A 558 0.32 -25.69 30.05
C LEU A 558 -0.40 -25.79 28.70
N GLY A 559 -1.72 -25.67 28.71
CA GLY A 559 -2.53 -25.83 27.50
C GLY A 559 -4.02 -26.01 27.75
N ARG A 560 -4.77 -26.26 26.67
CA ARG A 560 -6.22 -26.55 26.75
C ARG A 560 -6.45 -27.92 27.36
N ILE A 561 -7.48 -28.05 28.20
CA ILE A 561 -7.86 -29.33 28.83
C ILE A 561 -8.87 -30.05 27.94
N VAL A 562 -8.35 -30.75 26.94
CA VAL A 562 -9.12 -31.47 25.90
C VAL A 562 -8.49 -32.86 25.66
N PRO A 563 -9.26 -33.85 25.17
CA PRO A 563 -8.76 -35.23 25.03
C PRO A 563 -7.51 -35.34 24.15
N GLU A 564 -7.40 -34.57 23.08
CA GLU A 564 -6.25 -34.62 22.17
C GLU A 564 -4.94 -34.10 22.81
N LYS A 565 -5.01 -33.45 23.98
CA LYS A 565 -3.83 -32.99 24.73
C LYS A 565 -3.26 -34.01 25.71
N GLY A 566 -3.88 -35.18 25.84
CA GLY A 566 -3.29 -36.36 26.52
C GLY A 566 -2.99 -36.23 28.01
N ILE A 567 -3.67 -35.32 28.72
CA ILE A 567 -3.47 -35.11 30.16
C ILE A 567 -3.75 -36.39 30.98
N ASP A 568 -4.61 -37.29 30.49
CA ASP A 568 -4.84 -38.60 31.11
C ASP A 568 -3.58 -39.47 31.18
N LEU A 569 -2.64 -39.31 30.24
CA LEU A 569 -1.34 -40.01 30.26
C LEU A 569 -0.48 -39.50 31.41
N MET A 570 -0.54 -38.21 31.72
CA MET A 570 0.15 -37.65 32.89
C MET A 570 -0.41 -38.20 34.20
N LEU A 571 -1.73 -38.40 34.29
CA LEU A 571 -2.36 -39.01 35.48
C LEU A 571 -1.95 -40.47 35.65
N LYS A 572 -1.92 -41.25 34.56
CA LYS A 572 -1.43 -42.63 34.57
C LYS A 572 0.05 -42.71 34.94
N ALA A 573 0.88 -41.82 34.39
CA ALA A 573 2.30 -41.74 34.74
C ALA A 573 2.49 -41.36 36.22
N ALA A 574 1.73 -40.38 36.73
CA ALA A 574 1.73 -40.01 38.14
C ALA A 574 1.39 -41.21 39.05
N HIS A 575 0.43 -42.06 38.65
CA HIS A 575 0.12 -43.26 39.40
C HIS A 575 1.32 -44.22 39.51
N GLN A 576 2.08 -44.39 38.43
CA GLN A 576 3.29 -45.21 38.45
C GLN A 576 4.43 -44.59 39.27
N LEU A 577 4.64 -43.28 39.16
CA LEU A 577 5.64 -42.55 39.98
C LEU A 577 5.30 -42.67 41.47
N LYS A 578 4.01 -42.59 41.83
CA LYS A 578 3.51 -42.85 43.18
C LYS A 578 3.84 -44.27 43.64
N GLN A 579 3.60 -45.29 42.81
CA GLN A 579 3.94 -46.68 43.16
C GLN A 579 5.45 -46.88 43.40
N GLN A 580 6.29 -46.07 42.77
CA GLN A 580 7.74 -46.03 42.99
C GLN A 580 8.16 -45.23 44.23
N ASN A 581 7.20 -44.67 44.99
CA ASN A 581 7.43 -43.79 46.15
C ASN A 581 8.29 -42.55 45.84
N LEU A 582 8.16 -42.01 44.62
CA LEU A 582 8.85 -40.78 44.22
C LEU A 582 8.14 -39.55 44.78
N ARG A 583 8.91 -38.51 45.10
CA ARG A 583 8.41 -37.20 45.53
C ARG A 583 8.25 -36.29 44.32
N PHE A 584 7.00 -35.94 43.99
CA PHE A 584 6.69 -35.10 42.84
C PHE A 584 5.33 -34.45 43.03
N LYS A 585 5.09 -33.38 42.27
CA LYS A 585 3.79 -32.75 42.09
C LYS A 585 3.52 -32.58 40.60
N VAL A 586 2.26 -32.59 40.20
CA VAL A 586 1.84 -32.32 38.81
C VAL A 586 1.03 -31.03 38.80
N THR A 587 1.49 -30.01 38.09
CA THR A 587 0.75 -28.75 37.94
C THR A 587 0.16 -28.67 36.53
N ILE A 588 -1.16 -28.52 36.44
CA ILE A 588 -1.89 -28.44 35.15
C ILE A 588 -2.47 -27.04 35.03
N CYS A 589 -1.88 -26.21 34.17
CA CYS A 589 -2.33 -24.85 33.88
C CYS A 589 -3.21 -24.83 32.62
N GLY A 590 -4.51 -24.57 32.79
CA GLY A 590 -5.41 -24.56 31.65
C GLY A 590 -6.89 -24.52 31.98
N SER A 591 -7.71 -24.60 30.94
CA SER A 591 -9.14 -24.85 31.07
C SER A 591 -9.65 -25.63 29.86
N GLY A 592 -10.74 -26.35 30.04
CA GLY A 592 -11.38 -27.08 28.96
C GLY A 592 -12.40 -28.12 29.43
N PRO A 593 -13.18 -28.68 28.49
CA PRO A 593 -14.32 -29.54 28.80
C PRO A 593 -13.94 -30.88 29.45
N ALA A 594 -12.70 -31.35 29.29
CA ALA A 594 -12.27 -32.64 29.82
C ALA A 594 -11.87 -32.58 31.31
N GLN A 595 -11.86 -31.40 31.95
CA GLN A 595 -11.35 -31.25 33.32
C GLN A 595 -12.09 -32.13 34.34
N ALA A 596 -13.43 -32.14 34.34
CA ALA A 596 -14.20 -32.93 35.30
C ALA A 596 -13.96 -34.45 35.17
N GLU A 597 -13.79 -34.94 33.94
CA GLU A 597 -13.47 -36.35 33.67
C GLU A 597 -12.07 -36.71 34.18
N LEU A 598 -11.09 -35.82 33.98
CA LEU A 598 -9.73 -36.00 34.45
C LEU A 598 -9.61 -35.92 35.98
N GLU A 599 -10.37 -35.04 36.63
CA GLU A 599 -10.46 -34.98 38.10
C GLU A 599 -11.04 -36.29 38.66
N GLN A 600 -12.09 -36.83 38.03
CA GLN A 600 -12.64 -38.14 38.41
C GLN A 600 -11.61 -39.26 38.22
N MET A 601 -10.87 -39.25 37.12
CA MET A 601 -9.79 -40.21 36.85
C MET A 601 -8.65 -40.11 37.87
N ALA A 602 -8.27 -38.89 38.28
CA ALA A 602 -7.25 -38.67 39.30
C ALA A 602 -7.66 -39.30 40.65
N ASN A 603 -8.93 -39.16 41.05
CA ASN A 603 -9.48 -39.83 42.23
C ASN A 603 -9.48 -41.37 42.09
N GLN A 604 -9.83 -41.90 40.91
CA GLN A 604 -9.84 -43.34 40.67
C GLN A 604 -8.42 -43.95 40.71
N LEU A 605 -7.43 -43.19 40.27
CA LEU A 605 -6.02 -43.56 40.33
C LEU A 605 -5.37 -43.26 41.69
N ASP A 606 -6.11 -42.65 42.63
CA ASP A 606 -5.62 -42.25 43.96
C ASP A 606 -4.38 -41.33 43.84
N VAL A 607 -4.43 -40.38 42.90
CA VAL A 607 -3.35 -39.40 42.63
C VAL A 607 -3.77 -37.96 42.83
N GLU A 608 -5.02 -37.70 43.23
CA GLU A 608 -5.59 -36.35 43.35
C GLU A 608 -4.76 -35.41 44.23
N GLN A 609 -4.15 -35.92 45.30
CA GLN A 609 -3.29 -35.16 46.20
C GLN A 609 -1.97 -34.70 45.55
N TYR A 610 -1.56 -35.30 44.44
CA TYR A 610 -0.37 -34.92 43.67
C TYR A 610 -0.70 -33.94 42.53
N ILE A 611 -1.98 -33.72 42.22
CA ILE A 611 -2.39 -32.88 41.08
C ILE A 611 -2.83 -31.50 41.57
N ASP A 612 -2.26 -30.47 40.97
CA ASP A 612 -2.62 -29.08 41.19
C ASP A 612 -3.23 -28.48 39.93
N TRP A 613 -4.54 -28.30 39.97
CA TRP A 613 -5.32 -27.73 38.89
C TRP A 613 -5.25 -26.20 38.95
N GLN A 614 -4.45 -25.63 38.07
CA GLN A 614 -4.36 -24.20 37.86
C GLN A 614 -5.28 -23.80 36.71
N GLY A 615 -6.04 -22.72 36.91
CA GLY A 615 -6.95 -22.22 35.88
C GLY A 615 -6.23 -21.71 34.64
N ALA A 616 -6.99 -21.13 33.71
CA ALA A 616 -6.40 -20.48 32.55
C ALA A 616 -5.52 -19.29 32.96
N VAL A 617 -4.27 -19.29 32.50
CA VAL A 617 -3.28 -18.23 32.74
C VAL A 617 -3.22 -17.29 31.54
N THR A 618 -3.00 -16.00 31.78
CA THR A 618 -2.77 -15.05 30.68
C THR A 618 -1.34 -15.18 30.17
N HIS A 619 -1.07 -14.73 28.94
CA HIS A 619 0.26 -14.81 28.34
C HIS A 619 1.33 -14.15 29.21
N GLU A 620 1.01 -13.04 29.86
CA GLU A 620 1.88 -12.30 30.77
C GLU A 620 2.26 -13.11 32.03
N GLN A 621 1.41 -14.05 32.43
CA GLN A 621 1.60 -14.89 33.61
C GLN A 621 2.34 -16.20 33.29
N VAL A 622 2.39 -16.59 32.01
CA VAL A 622 2.99 -17.86 31.57
C VAL A 622 4.42 -18.04 32.09
N PRO A 623 5.36 -17.08 31.95
CA PRO A 623 6.73 -17.29 32.43
C PRO A 623 6.82 -17.52 33.94
N ALA A 624 6.04 -16.79 34.74
CA ALA A 624 6.04 -16.93 36.19
C ALA A 624 5.45 -18.26 36.66
N GLU A 625 4.43 -18.77 35.96
CA GLU A 625 3.87 -20.09 36.23
C GLU A 625 4.78 -21.21 35.73
N MET A 626 5.38 -21.05 34.56
CA MET A 626 6.31 -22.00 33.96
C MET A 626 7.62 -22.11 34.75
N ALA A 627 8.10 -21.00 35.35
CA ALA A 627 9.24 -20.98 36.26
C ALA A 627 9.06 -21.86 37.51
N LYS A 628 7.82 -22.31 37.77
CA LYS A 628 7.52 -23.25 38.86
C LYS A 628 7.75 -24.70 38.44
N PHE A 629 8.00 -24.99 37.17
CA PHE A 629 8.15 -26.35 36.67
C PHE A 629 9.62 -26.76 36.67
N ASP A 630 9.88 -27.99 37.10
CA ASP A 630 11.17 -28.66 36.95
C ASP A 630 11.24 -29.48 35.66
N VAL A 631 10.07 -29.88 35.15
CA VAL A 631 9.90 -30.59 33.88
C VAL A 631 8.61 -30.11 33.22
N LEU A 632 8.63 -29.77 31.94
CA LEU A 632 7.41 -29.56 31.15
C LEU A 632 7.04 -30.84 30.40
N VAL A 633 5.76 -31.22 30.39
CA VAL A 633 5.24 -32.35 29.60
C VAL A 633 4.20 -31.86 28.60
N LEU A 634 4.36 -32.25 27.33
CA LEU A 634 3.36 -32.10 26.28
C LEU A 634 2.95 -33.47 25.72
N PRO A 635 1.94 -34.14 26.32
CA PRO A 635 1.62 -35.52 26.04
C PRO A 635 0.54 -35.67 24.95
N SER A 636 0.56 -34.79 23.95
CA SER A 636 -0.48 -34.74 22.91
C SER A 636 -0.64 -36.08 22.18
N ARG A 637 -1.81 -36.29 21.58
CA ARG A 637 -2.08 -37.44 20.72
C ARG A 637 -2.74 -37.01 19.42
N SER A 638 -2.47 -37.78 18.37
CA SER A 638 -3.05 -37.63 17.05
C SER A 638 -4.49 -38.13 17.07
N VAL A 639 -5.42 -37.30 16.59
CA VAL A 639 -6.82 -37.69 16.33
C VAL A 639 -7.17 -37.40 14.87
N GLU A 640 -8.26 -37.97 14.36
CA GLU A 640 -8.63 -37.87 12.93
C GLU A 640 -8.67 -36.43 12.39
N THR A 641 -8.96 -35.46 13.25
CA THR A 641 -9.13 -34.04 12.89
C THR A 641 -8.02 -33.12 13.39
N TRP A 642 -7.05 -33.63 14.16
CA TRP A 642 -6.04 -32.79 14.81
C TRP A 642 -4.74 -33.55 15.11
N LYS A 643 -3.62 -32.85 14.89
CA LYS A 643 -2.27 -33.20 15.34
C LYS A 643 -1.57 -31.94 15.83
N GLU A 644 -0.60 -32.09 16.74
CA GLU A 644 0.21 -30.96 17.19
C GLU A 644 1.02 -30.36 16.03
N GLN A 645 0.87 -29.05 15.81
CA GLN A 645 1.48 -28.36 14.68
C GLN A 645 2.90 -27.89 14.97
N PHE A 646 3.21 -27.58 16.23
CA PHE A 646 4.53 -27.11 16.67
C PHE A 646 4.67 -27.21 18.20
N GLY A 647 3.70 -26.67 18.95
CA GLY A 647 3.75 -26.60 20.41
C GLY A 647 4.68 -25.49 20.92
N HIS A 648 4.28 -24.23 20.83
CA HIS A 648 5.08 -23.09 21.30
C HIS A 648 5.54 -23.20 22.77
N VAL A 649 4.71 -23.80 23.62
CA VAL A 649 5.06 -24.08 25.03
C VAL A 649 6.35 -24.88 25.19
N LEU A 650 6.71 -25.71 24.20
CA LEU A 650 7.98 -26.44 24.20
C LEU A 650 9.15 -25.46 24.18
N ILE A 651 9.19 -24.55 23.20
CA ILE A 651 10.31 -23.61 23.05
C ILE A 651 10.33 -22.54 24.15
N GLU A 652 9.17 -22.22 24.73
CA GLU A 652 9.04 -21.38 25.92
C GLU A 652 9.72 -22.03 27.13
N SER A 653 9.43 -23.30 27.41
CA SER A 653 10.08 -24.03 28.52
C SER A 653 11.57 -24.27 28.25
N MET A 654 11.93 -24.57 27.00
CA MET A 654 13.31 -24.84 26.62
C MET A 654 14.21 -23.64 26.83
N VAL A 655 13.79 -22.43 26.43
CA VAL A 655 14.61 -21.22 26.60
C VAL A 655 14.76 -20.80 28.07
N MET A 656 13.92 -21.31 28.96
CA MET A 656 14.11 -21.19 30.41
C MET A 656 15.07 -22.24 30.97
N GLY A 657 15.49 -23.23 30.17
CA GLY A 657 16.33 -24.34 30.61
C GLY A 657 15.55 -25.45 31.33
N ILE A 658 14.23 -25.51 31.15
CA ILE A 658 13.38 -26.56 31.72
C ILE A 658 13.42 -27.77 30.77
N PRO A 659 13.77 -28.98 31.26
CA PRO A 659 13.62 -30.22 30.50
C PRO A 659 12.20 -30.38 29.97
N THR A 660 12.09 -30.54 28.64
CA THR A 660 10.81 -30.61 27.95
C THR A 660 10.58 -32.01 27.40
N VAL A 661 9.57 -32.70 27.92
CA VAL A 661 9.18 -34.06 27.50
C VAL A 661 7.95 -34.00 26.62
N GLY A 662 7.90 -34.79 25.55
CA GLY A 662 6.74 -34.80 24.65
C GLY A 662 6.50 -36.14 23.96
N SER A 663 5.28 -36.33 23.49
CA SER A 663 4.88 -37.51 22.71
C SER A 663 5.47 -37.51 21.29
N THR A 664 5.37 -38.62 20.56
CA THR A 664 5.63 -38.69 19.11
C THR A 664 4.58 -37.99 18.23
N CYS A 665 3.59 -37.30 18.82
CA CYS A 665 2.56 -36.56 18.09
C CYS A 665 3.09 -35.38 17.28
N GLY A 666 2.83 -35.40 15.97
CA GLY A 666 3.05 -34.26 15.07
C GLY A 666 4.49 -33.77 15.05
N GLU A 667 4.69 -32.46 15.23
CA GLU A 667 6.04 -31.85 15.16
C GLU A 667 6.82 -31.91 16.49
N ILE A 668 6.18 -32.31 17.60
CA ILE A 668 6.79 -32.40 18.94
C ILE A 668 8.18 -33.07 18.95
N PRO A 669 8.36 -34.29 18.37
CA PRO A 669 9.67 -34.96 18.40
C PRO A 669 10.76 -34.19 17.65
N ASN A 670 10.41 -33.37 16.66
CA ASN A 670 11.36 -32.56 15.90
C ASN A 670 11.69 -31.24 16.60
N VAL A 671 10.74 -30.66 17.36
CA VAL A 671 11.00 -29.51 18.21
C VAL A 671 11.95 -29.90 19.34
N ILE A 672 11.74 -31.06 19.97
CA ILE A 672 12.62 -31.59 21.04
C ILE A 672 13.94 -32.13 20.48
N ASN A 673 13.87 -32.94 19.42
CA ASN A 673 15.02 -33.56 18.73
C ASN A 673 16.00 -34.29 19.65
N ASN A 674 15.49 -34.87 20.73
CA ASN A 674 16.26 -35.69 21.65
C ASN A 674 15.41 -36.90 22.06
N PRO A 675 15.80 -38.13 21.67
CA PRO A 675 14.99 -39.32 21.94
C PRO A 675 14.85 -39.63 23.44
N ASN A 676 15.72 -39.09 24.30
CA ASN A 676 15.60 -39.29 25.75
C ASN A 676 14.46 -38.47 26.39
N LEU A 677 13.88 -37.54 25.63
CA LEU A 677 12.81 -36.65 26.06
C LEU A 677 11.51 -36.88 25.25
N VAL A 678 11.48 -37.94 24.43
CA VAL A 678 10.34 -38.27 23.57
C VAL A 678 9.83 -39.67 23.91
N PHE A 679 8.52 -39.81 24.07
CA PHE A 679 7.85 -41.10 24.28
C PHE A 679 6.78 -41.34 23.21
N GLU A 680 6.37 -42.59 23.02
CA GLU A 680 5.35 -42.93 22.01
C GLU A 680 3.96 -42.39 22.37
N GLU A 681 3.16 -42.03 21.36
CA GLU A 681 1.76 -41.63 21.59
C GLU A 681 1.01 -42.71 22.37
N ASP A 682 0.19 -42.27 23.34
CA ASP A 682 -0.59 -43.13 24.25
C ASP A 682 0.23 -44.07 25.16
N ASP A 683 1.55 -43.93 25.21
CA ASP A 683 2.43 -44.71 26.08
C ASP A 683 2.67 -44.03 27.44
N ALA A 684 1.78 -44.28 28.40
CA ALA A 684 1.93 -43.78 29.77
C ALA A 684 3.13 -44.41 30.53
N ASP A 685 3.55 -45.63 30.15
CA ASP A 685 4.69 -46.31 30.78
C ASP A 685 6.01 -45.65 30.33
N GLY A 686 6.13 -45.35 29.03
CA GLY A 686 7.25 -44.60 28.47
C GLY A 686 7.37 -43.20 29.07
N LEU A 687 6.26 -42.48 29.22
CA LEU A 687 6.24 -41.19 29.91
C LEU A 687 6.71 -41.31 31.38
N ALA A 688 6.19 -42.29 32.12
CA ALA A 688 6.59 -42.53 33.51
C ALA A 688 8.07 -42.88 33.65
N ALA A 689 8.64 -43.65 32.71
CA ALA A 689 10.05 -44.00 32.72
C ALA A 689 10.96 -42.77 32.53
N ILE A 690 10.62 -41.86 31.61
CA ILE A 690 11.36 -40.61 31.41
C ILE A 690 11.25 -39.72 32.65
N LEU A 691 10.05 -39.55 33.20
CA LEU A 691 9.81 -38.73 34.40
C LEU A 691 10.52 -39.30 35.63
N SER A 692 10.49 -40.62 35.83
CA SER A 692 11.20 -41.30 36.92
C SER A 692 12.70 -41.01 36.85
N ARG A 693 13.29 -41.11 35.65
CA ARG A 693 14.71 -40.77 35.45
C ARG A 693 14.99 -39.29 35.73
N LEU A 694 14.17 -38.37 35.22
CA LEU A 694 14.32 -36.93 35.48
C LEU A 694 14.18 -36.58 36.97
N ILE A 695 13.39 -37.33 37.74
CA ILE A 695 13.26 -37.15 39.20
C ILE A 695 14.50 -37.68 39.93
N LEU A 696 14.94 -38.89 39.59
CA LEU A 696 15.98 -39.62 40.32
C LEU A 696 17.42 -39.20 39.98
N ASP A 697 17.66 -38.73 38.76
CA ASP A 697 18.99 -38.40 38.24
C ASP A 697 19.08 -36.89 37.98
N GLU A 698 19.60 -36.16 38.96
CA GLU A 698 19.76 -34.70 38.89
C GLU A 698 20.73 -34.27 37.79
N ASP A 699 21.85 -34.99 37.61
CA ASP A 699 22.83 -34.69 36.57
C ASP A 699 22.19 -34.84 35.18
N PHE A 700 21.41 -35.90 34.97
CA PHE A 700 20.65 -36.08 33.75
C PHE A 700 19.61 -34.95 33.56
N ARG A 701 18.87 -34.57 34.61
CA ARG A 701 17.90 -33.47 34.55
C ARG A 701 18.56 -32.16 34.16
N GLN A 702 19.68 -31.78 34.80
CA GLN A 702 20.44 -30.56 34.49
C GLN A 702 21.03 -30.60 33.07
N SER A 703 21.54 -31.76 32.63
CA SER A 703 22.05 -31.97 31.27
C SER A 703 20.94 -31.80 30.22
N MET A 704 19.75 -32.35 30.47
CA MET A 704 18.59 -32.18 29.58
C MET A 704 18.09 -30.73 29.54
N GLY A 705 18.09 -30.03 30.69
CA GLY A 705 17.74 -28.61 30.75
C GLY A 705 18.72 -27.75 29.95
N SER A 706 20.02 -28.01 30.09
CA SER A 706 21.08 -27.32 29.32
C SER A 706 20.95 -27.56 27.82
N TYR A 707 20.67 -28.82 27.41
CA TYR A 707 20.40 -29.16 26.02
C TYR A 707 19.19 -28.39 25.47
N CYS A 708 18.09 -28.35 26.22
CA CYS A 708 16.88 -27.63 25.86
C CYS A 708 17.16 -26.13 25.66
N LEU A 709 17.88 -25.50 26.59
CA LEU A 709 18.29 -24.10 26.52
C LEU A 709 19.10 -23.80 25.27
N GLU A 710 20.20 -24.54 25.06
CA GLU A 710 21.08 -24.35 23.93
C GLU A 710 20.31 -24.52 22.61
N ARG A 711 19.46 -25.55 22.52
CA ARG A 711 18.66 -25.81 21.33
C ARG A 711 17.71 -24.66 21.02
N ALA A 712 16.98 -24.16 22.01
CA ALA A 712 16.06 -23.03 21.82
C ALA A 712 16.80 -21.76 21.38
N GLN A 713 17.92 -21.45 22.03
CA GLN A 713 18.78 -20.30 21.71
C GLN A 713 19.37 -20.37 20.29
N GLN A 714 19.69 -21.57 19.81
CA GLN A 714 20.27 -21.76 18.48
C GLN A 714 19.23 -21.79 17.35
N ASN A 715 17.99 -22.20 17.63
CA ASN A 715 17.04 -22.53 16.56
C ASN A 715 15.71 -21.78 16.61
N TYR A 716 15.28 -21.32 17.79
CA TYR A 716 13.89 -20.94 18.03
C TYR A 716 13.70 -19.57 18.66
N THR A 717 14.74 -18.77 18.92
CA THR A 717 14.54 -17.37 19.35
C THR A 717 14.01 -16.51 18.19
N HIS A 718 13.35 -15.40 18.51
CA HIS A 718 12.94 -14.42 17.50
C HIS A 718 14.11 -14.00 16.58
N ASP A 719 15.30 -13.83 17.15
CA ASP A 719 16.50 -13.45 16.40
C ASP A 719 16.96 -14.55 15.44
N GLN A 720 16.98 -15.81 15.87
CA GLN A 720 17.37 -16.92 14.98
C GLN A 720 16.39 -17.13 13.83
N ILE A 721 15.09 -17.04 14.10
CA ILE A 721 14.08 -17.10 13.04
C ILE A 721 14.25 -15.92 12.07
N ALA A 722 14.52 -14.71 12.57
CA ALA A 722 14.81 -13.55 11.74
C ALA A 722 16.05 -13.76 10.85
N GLN A 723 17.14 -14.29 11.40
CA GLN A 723 18.37 -14.58 10.64
C GLN A 723 18.13 -15.59 9.51
N ARG A 724 17.40 -16.68 9.80
CA ARG A 724 17.04 -17.69 8.78
C ARG A 724 16.19 -17.10 7.66
N LEU A 725 15.20 -16.25 8.00
CA LEU A 725 14.39 -15.55 7.00
C LEU A 725 15.22 -14.59 6.14
N MET A 726 16.13 -13.82 6.74
CA MET A 726 17.02 -12.92 6.00
C MET A 726 17.88 -13.66 4.97
N ALA A 727 18.48 -14.79 5.36
CA ALA A 727 19.28 -15.62 4.44
C ALA A 727 18.43 -16.18 3.29
N LEU A 728 17.21 -16.61 3.59
CA LEU A 728 16.27 -17.13 2.61
C LEU A 728 15.84 -16.05 1.61
N TRP A 729 15.47 -14.87 2.10
CA TRP A 729 15.09 -13.72 1.28
C TRP A 729 16.20 -13.25 0.35
N GLN A 730 17.45 -13.23 0.82
CA GLN A 730 18.61 -12.93 -0.03
C GLN A 730 18.77 -13.94 -1.17
N THR A 731 18.43 -15.21 -0.93
CA THR A 731 18.44 -16.25 -1.97
C THR A 731 17.37 -16.00 -3.02
N VAL A 732 16.18 -15.57 -2.60
CA VAL A 732 15.06 -15.22 -3.49
C VAL A 732 15.43 -14.04 -4.40
N LEU A 733 16.03 -12.99 -3.84
CA LEU A 733 16.36 -11.77 -4.58
C LEU A 733 17.51 -11.94 -5.58
N LYS A 734 18.36 -12.96 -5.40
CA LYS A 734 19.41 -13.34 -6.36
C LYS A 734 18.87 -14.17 -7.54
N SER A 735 17.63 -14.65 -7.47
CA SER A 735 17.00 -15.44 -8.53
C SER A 735 16.32 -14.54 -9.56
N PRO A 736 16.25 -14.93 -10.86
CA PRO A 736 15.64 -14.09 -11.89
C PRO A 736 14.15 -13.76 -11.57
N PRO A 737 13.70 -12.54 -11.91
CA PRO A 737 12.34 -12.07 -11.58
C PRO A 737 11.26 -12.97 -12.16
N VAL A 738 10.09 -13.00 -11.50
CA VAL A 738 8.89 -13.69 -12.01
C VAL A 738 8.56 -13.11 -13.39
N PRO A 739 8.28 -13.94 -14.41
CA PRO A 739 7.78 -13.43 -15.69
C PRO A 739 6.51 -12.63 -15.42
N ALA A 740 6.54 -11.33 -15.72
CA ALA A 740 5.33 -10.53 -15.79
C ALA A 740 4.37 -11.19 -16.80
N ILE A 741 3.06 -11.10 -16.55
CA ILE A 741 2.08 -11.58 -17.51
C ILE A 741 2.38 -10.90 -18.86
N PRO A 742 2.65 -11.65 -19.94
CA PRO A 742 2.80 -11.04 -21.25
C PRO A 742 1.46 -10.42 -21.61
N VAL A 743 1.45 -9.11 -21.86
CA VAL A 743 0.35 -8.46 -22.57
C VAL A 743 0.53 -8.79 -24.05
N SER A 744 0.25 -10.02 -24.46
CA SER A 744 0.28 -10.43 -25.87
C SER A 744 -1.13 -10.45 -26.46
N ALA A 745 -1.23 -9.75 -27.58
CA ALA A 745 -2.36 -9.57 -28.47
C ALA A 745 -3.04 -10.88 -28.93
N SER A 746 -4.31 -10.71 -29.32
CA SER A 746 -5.04 -11.48 -30.33
C SER A 746 -4.92 -13.01 -30.27
N THR A 747 -5.96 -13.67 -29.77
CA THR A 747 -6.33 -15.00 -30.25
C THR A 747 -7.73 -14.88 -30.84
N THR A 748 -7.76 -14.81 -32.17
CA THR A 748 -8.92 -15.14 -33.00
C THR A 748 -9.39 -16.54 -32.62
N LEU A 749 -10.61 -16.64 -32.09
CA LEU A 749 -11.33 -17.90 -32.03
C LEU A 749 -11.96 -18.12 -33.41
N GLU A 750 -11.37 -19.03 -34.18
CA GLU A 750 -12.08 -19.72 -35.26
C GLU A 750 -12.93 -20.85 -34.69
N VAL A 751 -14.17 -20.88 -35.19
CA VAL A 751 -15.27 -21.86 -35.06
C VAL A 751 -16.03 -21.91 -33.74
#